data_AF-A0A2A5DIV2-F1
#
_entry.id   AF-A0A2A5DIV2-F1
#
_cell.length_a   1.000
_cell.length_b   1.000
_cell.length_c   1.000
_cell.angle_alpha   90.00
_cell.angle_beta   90.00
_cell.angle_gamma   90.00
#
_symmetry.space_group_name_H-M   'P 1'
#
loop_
_entity.id
_entity.type
_entity.pdbx_description
1 polymer ?
#
loop_
_entity_poly.entity_id
_entity_poly.type
_entity_poly.pdbx_seq_one_letter_code
_entity_poly.pdbx_strand_id
1 'polypeptide(L)'
;MPTVIEPSKCTKQTPTKINKITGGMYVASITPFNDKDEIDVDALLSSIEYCLGGGVEGFVIAGTTGEAHSLSLQERKILLSSTVKIINGRCPVIAGTGASTTRDAIEYTKLAEDAGCTAALILTPWFEGSTKESLFRYYKAIIESTSIPILLYNNPSRTSLDWPVEDIAEIINQYPDRIIGIKDSAGEVERVRALRKLVKKDFVIFSGCSNTRQEFKDAGANGSIDGLLNMLPREGREAYYGDPDKKVYLDKTLDCLTKATNDIALIKAVLRSLGLKTGFARQPYDIVSEEDFNAIRNVFRTGGRLVAGDAGRDTKKNAIKSQKVEIIQSDLVDDFSIKKRIESHVVSLFKPTIDDKQYNHHSSIIKYKDQFFAAWSSAVVNEDSPGQNIYFAISNNGITWSNPELIDNDPAGYLRFTNGGMWVRDDDLYLLRNSYTRARYIDGESKPNQCWDDCKVEALKWDGKKWGEPEWASEDIYINEAPRKLPDGRYIATGVNGLHDAVLAIGGVNGLDDWEIKIVNARKDGLKLTEPTWHLNKEGHIKVLLRDDGGSRYLWMVESIDNGDTFSDPVPTNFPDGQSKLFTIQLKDGGALLVNNGTLLPLKRKLLTVAYSEDGNEFNSIKTLCYDEHTTQKYKGMHKADGFQYPNAIEVDGKVFVIYSVNKEEIEVKSFDLS
;
A
#
# COMPACT_ATOMS: atom_id res chain seq x y z
N MET A 1 42.29 7.34 -23.63
CA MET A 1 40.96 7.66 -24.21
C MET A 1 40.07 6.46 -23.96
N PRO A 2 39.02 6.56 -23.14
CA PRO A 2 38.11 5.44 -22.90
C PRO A 2 37.11 5.31 -24.05
N THR A 3 36.93 4.08 -24.50
CA THR A 3 36.10 3.65 -25.62
C THR A 3 34.62 3.87 -25.31
N VAL A 4 33.92 4.55 -26.20
CA VAL A 4 32.47 4.77 -26.14
C VAL A 4 31.76 3.45 -26.40
N ILE A 5 30.95 2.98 -25.45
CA ILE A 5 30.01 1.88 -25.63
C ILE A 5 28.76 2.46 -26.31
N GLU A 6 28.46 2.03 -27.53
CA GLU A 6 27.21 2.39 -28.21
C GLU A 6 25.99 1.76 -27.51
N PRO A 7 24.87 2.49 -27.39
CA PRO A 7 23.65 1.96 -26.79
C PRO A 7 23.10 0.80 -27.63
N SER A 8 22.88 -0.34 -26.98
CA SER A 8 22.23 -1.50 -27.59
C SER A 8 20.86 -1.12 -28.14
N LYS A 9 20.57 -1.56 -29.36
CA LYS A 9 19.28 -1.37 -30.02
C LYS A 9 18.19 -2.03 -29.19
N CYS A 10 17.47 -1.21 -28.41
CA CYS A 10 16.23 -1.58 -27.77
C CYS A 10 15.24 -2.00 -28.88
N THR A 11 14.98 -3.29 -28.98
CA THR A 11 13.93 -3.83 -29.83
C THR A 11 12.61 -3.27 -29.31
N LYS A 12 11.96 -2.43 -30.12
CA LYS A 12 10.61 -1.90 -29.86
C LYS A 12 9.66 -3.09 -29.71
N GLN A 13 9.44 -3.56 -28.49
CA GLN A 13 8.22 -4.31 -28.17
C GLN A 13 7.07 -3.40 -28.55
N THR A 14 6.24 -3.86 -29.48
CA THR A 14 5.08 -3.11 -29.94
C THR A 14 4.08 -3.10 -28.78
N PRO A 15 3.72 -1.93 -28.21
CA PRO A 15 2.76 -1.90 -27.11
C PRO A 15 1.43 -2.47 -27.61
N THR A 16 0.94 -3.48 -26.90
CA THR A 16 -0.37 -4.09 -27.08
C THR A 16 -1.43 -2.99 -27.07
N LYS A 17 -2.32 -3.00 -28.07
CA LYS A 17 -3.46 -2.08 -28.27
C LYS A 17 -4.24 -1.82 -26.97
N ILE A 18 -4.07 -0.68 -26.29
CA ILE A 18 -5.14 0.21 -25.73
C ILE A 18 -4.52 1.59 -25.42
N ASN A 19 -4.61 2.58 -26.33
CA ASN A 19 -4.28 3.99 -26.05
C ASN A 19 -5.37 4.92 -26.61
N LYS A 20 -6.63 4.49 -26.56
CA LYS A 20 -7.78 5.30 -26.98
C LYS A 20 -8.44 5.90 -25.74
N ILE A 21 -8.79 7.18 -25.79
CA ILE A 21 -9.59 7.81 -24.73
C ILE A 21 -11.00 7.23 -24.78
N THR A 22 -11.46 6.73 -23.64
CA THR A 22 -12.79 6.15 -23.45
C THR A 22 -13.55 6.92 -22.37
N GLY A 23 -14.80 6.53 -22.13
CA GLY A 23 -15.50 6.94 -20.90
C GLY A 23 -14.87 6.36 -19.64
N GLY A 24 -15.32 6.83 -18.48
CA GLY A 24 -14.83 6.39 -17.16
C GLY A 24 -14.38 7.54 -16.26
N MET A 25 -13.60 7.22 -15.24
CA MET A 25 -13.08 8.13 -14.23
C MET A 25 -11.62 8.44 -14.50
N TYR A 26 -11.33 9.70 -14.80
CA TYR A 26 -9.99 10.21 -15.08
C TYR A 26 -9.52 11.10 -13.94
N VAL A 27 -8.30 10.87 -13.45
CA VAL A 27 -7.73 11.65 -12.36
C VAL A 27 -7.25 12.99 -12.88
N ALA A 28 -7.80 14.10 -12.37
CA ALA A 28 -7.14 15.39 -12.50
C ALA A 28 -5.95 15.43 -11.53
N SER A 29 -4.80 14.94 -11.96
CA SER A 29 -3.65 14.65 -11.07
C SER A 29 -3.11 15.92 -10.43
N ILE A 30 -2.79 15.84 -9.14
CA ILE A 30 -1.90 16.80 -8.49
C ILE A 30 -0.48 16.70 -9.06
N THR A 31 0.33 17.72 -8.82
CA THR A 31 1.78 17.69 -9.09
C THR A 31 2.53 17.66 -7.76
N PRO A 32 3.21 16.57 -7.40
CA PRO A 32 4.01 16.54 -6.19
C PRO A 32 5.28 17.39 -6.28
N PHE A 33 5.57 18.12 -5.20
CA PHE A 33 6.80 18.91 -5.07
C PHE A 33 7.63 18.45 -3.87
N ASN A 34 8.95 18.55 -3.97
CA ASN A 34 9.85 18.27 -2.85
C ASN A 34 10.02 19.52 -1.96
N ASP A 35 10.81 19.40 -0.89
CA ASP A 35 11.07 20.52 0.06
C ASP A 35 11.86 21.69 -0.56
N LYS A 36 12.37 21.53 -1.79
CA LYS A 36 13.05 22.57 -2.58
C LYS A 36 12.14 23.21 -3.63
N ASP A 37 10.85 22.91 -3.60
CA ASP A 37 9.86 23.36 -4.57
C ASP A 37 10.13 22.87 -6.01
N GLU A 38 10.79 21.72 -6.17
CA GLU A 38 11.00 21.07 -7.47
C GLU A 38 10.02 19.90 -7.64
N ILE A 39 9.70 19.51 -8.88
CA ILE A 39 8.87 18.32 -9.13
C ILE A 39 9.52 17.09 -8.50
N ASP A 40 8.77 16.40 -7.65
CA ASP A 40 9.19 15.13 -7.04
C ASP A 40 8.66 13.96 -7.88
N VAL A 41 9.55 13.37 -8.69
CA VAL A 41 9.20 12.28 -9.61
C VAL A 41 8.89 10.98 -8.88
N ASP A 42 9.51 10.72 -7.72
CA ASP A 42 9.26 9.50 -6.93
C ASP A 42 7.88 9.58 -6.25
N ALA A 43 7.55 10.77 -5.74
CA ALA A 43 6.23 11.09 -5.23
C ALA A 43 5.16 11.01 -6.31
N LEU A 44 5.46 11.49 -7.52
CA LEU A 44 4.59 11.39 -8.68
C LEU A 44 4.33 9.93 -9.04
N LEU A 45 5.36 9.08 -9.08
CA LEU A 45 5.22 7.63 -9.24
C LEU A 45 4.28 7.04 -8.19
N SER A 46 4.52 7.33 -6.91
CA SER A 46 3.70 6.82 -5.81
C SER A 46 2.24 7.25 -5.93
N SER A 47 1.99 8.50 -6.31
CA SER A 47 0.64 9.06 -6.47
C SER A 47 -0.09 8.45 -7.68
N ILE A 48 0.62 8.22 -8.79
CA ILE A 48 0.09 7.56 -9.97
C ILE A 48 -0.23 6.10 -9.68
N GLU A 49 0.68 5.35 -9.05
CA GLU A 49 0.43 3.94 -8.69
C GLU A 49 -0.72 3.80 -7.70
N TYR A 50 -0.85 4.72 -6.73
CA TYR A 50 -2.00 4.78 -5.84
C TYR A 50 -3.32 4.95 -6.61
N CYS A 51 -3.36 5.88 -7.56
CA CYS A 51 -4.55 6.14 -8.36
C CYS A 51 -4.88 5.00 -9.35
N LEU A 52 -3.87 4.42 -10.00
CA LEU A 52 -4.02 3.19 -10.81
C LEU A 52 -4.54 2.04 -9.94
N GLY A 53 -4.06 1.98 -8.69
CA GLY A 53 -4.56 1.14 -7.61
C GLY A 53 -6.02 1.40 -7.23
N GLY A 54 -6.66 2.48 -7.70
CA GLY A 54 -8.11 2.68 -7.59
C GLY A 54 -8.89 2.33 -8.86
N GLY A 55 -8.22 1.95 -9.94
CA GLY A 55 -8.84 1.41 -11.16
C GLY A 55 -9.30 2.47 -12.14
N VAL A 56 -8.77 3.69 -12.01
CA VAL A 56 -9.07 4.84 -12.87
C VAL A 56 -8.72 4.55 -14.33
N GLU A 57 -9.52 5.09 -15.25
CA GLU A 57 -9.39 4.84 -16.69
C GLU A 57 -8.39 5.77 -17.39
N GLY A 58 -7.83 6.76 -16.69
CA GLY A 58 -6.75 7.59 -17.20
C GLY A 58 -6.40 8.78 -16.32
N PHE A 59 -5.44 9.58 -16.80
CA PHE A 59 -4.94 10.74 -16.07
C PHE A 59 -5.00 12.01 -16.92
N VAL A 60 -5.30 13.12 -16.25
CA VAL A 60 -5.06 14.47 -16.76
C VAL A 60 -3.93 15.09 -15.95
N ILE A 61 -2.82 15.37 -16.62
CA ILE A 61 -1.57 15.90 -16.03
C ILE A 61 -1.39 17.35 -16.41
N ALA A 62 -0.79 18.16 -15.54
CA ALA A 62 -0.62 19.60 -15.77
C ALA A 62 -1.96 20.30 -16.11
N GLY A 63 -3.06 19.84 -15.48
CA GLY A 63 -4.34 20.55 -15.48
C GLY A 63 -4.44 21.56 -14.32
N THR A 64 -5.64 22.09 -14.06
CA THR A 64 -5.87 23.02 -12.94
C THR A 64 -5.46 22.42 -11.59
N THR A 65 -5.88 21.19 -11.30
CA THR A 65 -5.52 20.44 -10.07
C THR A 65 -4.03 20.11 -9.99
N GLY A 66 -3.37 19.99 -11.14
CA GLY A 66 -1.91 19.80 -11.25
C GLY A 66 -1.12 21.10 -11.17
N GLU A 67 -1.76 22.20 -10.76
CA GLU A 67 -1.11 23.51 -10.58
C GLU A 67 -0.43 24.04 -11.85
N ALA A 68 -0.99 23.75 -13.04
CA ALA A 68 -0.37 24.11 -14.32
C ALA A 68 0.05 25.59 -14.46
N HIS A 69 -0.66 26.48 -13.78
CA HIS A 69 -0.40 27.92 -13.78
C HIS A 69 0.93 28.29 -13.10
N SER A 70 1.49 27.43 -12.24
CA SER A 70 2.75 27.65 -11.53
C SER A 70 3.94 26.90 -12.15
N LEU A 71 3.72 26.09 -13.20
CA LEU A 71 4.75 25.27 -13.82
C LEU A 71 5.46 26.03 -14.95
N SER A 72 6.78 26.05 -14.89
CA SER A 72 7.63 26.45 -16.01
C SER A 72 7.57 25.44 -17.17
N LEU A 73 8.07 25.85 -18.34
CA LEU A 73 8.15 24.97 -19.51
C LEU A 73 8.99 23.71 -19.24
N GLN A 74 10.13 23.85 -18.54
CA GLN A 74 10.99 22.71 -18.22
C GLN A 74 10.33 21.76 -17.23
N GLU A 75 9.61 22.28 -16.25
CA GLU A 75 8.84 21.48 -15.31
C GLU A 75 7.72 20.71 -16.00
N ARG A 76 6.99 21.35 -16.92
CA ARG A 76 6.01 20.65 -17.77
C ARG A 76 6.65 19.50 -18.53
N LYS A 77 7.85 19.70 -19.08
CA LYS A 77 8.61 18.64 -19.78
C LYS A 77 8.93 17.47 -18.85
N ILE A 78 9.47 17.75 -17.67
CA ILE A 78 9.80 16.72 -16.68
C ILE A 78 8.54 15.97 -16.25
N LEU A 79 7.48 16.69 -15.89
CA LEU A 79 6.23 16.13 -15.42
C LEU A 79 5.58 15.21 -16.46
N LEU A 80 5.41 15.69 -17.70
CA LEU A 80 4.75 14.90 -18.75
C LEU A 80 5.58 13.69 -19.17
N SER A 81 6.88 13.87 -19.45
CA SER A 81 7.74 12.75 -19.85
C SER A 81 7.89 11.69 -18.75
N SER A 82 8.01 12.11 -17.48
CA SER A 82 8.04 11.18 -16.35
C SER A 82 6.71 10.45 -16.20
N THR A 83 5.58 11.15 -16.32
CA THR A 83 4.26 10.52 -16.21
C THR A 83 4.04 9.47 -17.31
N VAL A 84 4.32 9.80 -18.58
CA VAL A 84 4.16 8.84 -19.68
C VAL A 84 5.06 7.61 -19.47
N LYS A 85 6.30 7.81 -19.01
CA LYS A 85 7.21 6.72 -18.66
C LYS A 85 6.68 5.86 -17.51
N ILE A 86 6.17 6.48 -16.45
CA ILE A 86 5.59 5.79 -15.29
C ILE A 86 4.38 4.97 -15.76
N ILE A 87 3.42 5.59 -16.43
CA ILE A 87 2.18 4.93 -16.89
C ILE A 87 2.49 3.77 -17.83
N ASN A 88 3.52 3.89 -18.66
CA ASN A 88 4.02 2.81 -19.52
C ASN A 88 2.92 2.14 -20.38
N GLY A 89 2.00 2.95 -20.91
CA GLY A 89 0.91 2.49 -21.77
C GLY A 89 -0.24 1.75 -21.05
N ARG A 90 -0.28 1.73 -19.71
CA ARG A 90 -1.37 1.09 -18.93
C ARG A 90 -2.72 1.80 -19.11
N CYS A 91 -2.71 3.11 -19.30
CA CYS A 91 -3.90 3.92 -19.53
C CYS A 91 -3.55 5.20 -20.32
N PRO A 92 -4.53 5.90 -20.92
CA PRO A 92 -4.29 7.19 -21.58
C PRO A 92 -3.82 8.29 -20.62
N VAL A 93 -2.92 9.13 -21.13
CA VAL A 93 -2.41 10.35 -20.45
C VAL A 93 -2.84 11.57 -21.26
N ILE A 94 -3.61 12.46 -20.65
CA ILE A 94 -4.08 13.71 -21.25
C ILE A 94 -3.30 14.86 -20.63
N ALA A 95 -2.63 15.68 -21.43
CA ALA A 95 -1.86 16.82 -20.93
C ALA A 95 -2.69 18.10 -20.95
N GLY A 96 -2.71 18.87 -19.85
CA GLY A 96 -3.28 20.21 -19.82
C GLY A 96 -2.34 21.22 -20.49
N THR A 97 -2.76 21.75 -21.64
CA THR A 97 -1.92 22.62 -22.48
C THR A 97 -2.55 23.97 -22.77
N GLY A 98 -3.74 24.25 -22.23
CA GLY A 98 -4.35 25.57 -22.28
C GLY A 98 -3.45 26.64 -21.66
N ALA A 99 -3.44 27.82 -22.28
CA ALA A 99 -2.69 29.00 -21.86
C ALA A 99 -3.46 30.28 -22.21
N SER A 100 -3.18 31.39 -21.51
CA SER A 100 -3.76 32.71 -21.83
C SER A 100 -3.34 33.25 -23.21
N THR A 101 -2.24 32.76 -23.79
CA THR A 101 -1.78 33.17 -25.12
C THR A 101 -1.74 31.98 -26.08
N THR A 102 -2.03 32.23 -27.36
CA THR A 102 -1.98 31.20 -28.41
C THR A 102 -0.57 30.61 -28.57
N ARG A 103 0.47 31.45 -28.46
CA ARG A 103 1.86 31.01 -28.60
C ARG A 103 2.23 29.97 -27.54
N ASP A 104 1.91 30.25 -26.28
CA ASP A 104 2.31 29.37 -25.18
C ASP A 104 1.47 28.08 -25.20
N ALA A 105 0.18 28.17 -25.58
CA ALA A 105 -0.67 27.00 -25.76
C ALA A 105 -0.15 26.06 -26.87
N ILE A 106 0.33 26.62 -27.99
CA ILE A 106 1.00 25.86 -29.06
C ILE A 106 2.25 25.16 -28.51
N GLU A 107 3.09 25.88 -27.76
CA GLU A 107 4.33 25.34 -27.20
C GLU A 107 4.07 24.20 -26.21
N TYR A 108 3.11 24.35 -25.31
CA TYR A 108 2.71 23.30 -24.36
C TYR A 108 2.10 22.09 -25.07
N THR A 109 1.33 22.31 -26.13
CA THR A 109 0.71 21.22 -26.91
C THR A 109 1.75 20.41 -27.68
N LYS A 110 2.77 21.06 -28.25
CA LYS A 110 3.92 20.38 -28.87
C LYS A 110 4.71 19.56 -27.85
N LEU A 111 4.95 20.11 -26.67
CA LEU A 111 5.65 19.39 -25.61
C LEU A 111 4.89 18.15 -25.14
N ALA A 112 3.56 18.20 -25.08
CA ALA A 112 2.72 17.03 -24.79
C ALA A 112 2.80 15.95 -25.88
N GLU A 113 2.79 16.36 -27.15
CA GLU A 113 2.99 15.47 -28.31
C GLU A 113 4.37 14.79 -28.27
N ASP A 114 5.43 15.56 -28.07
CA ASP A 114 6.80 15.06 -27.98
C ASP A 114 7.01 14.10 -26.79
N ALA A 115 6.30 14.33 -25.68
CA ALA A 115 6.35 13.47 -24.50
C ALA A 115 5.60 12.13 -24.71
N GLY A 116 4.80 11.99 -25.78
CA GLY A 116 4.00 10.79 -26.04
C GLY A 116 2.67 10.75 -25.29
N CYS A 117 2.11 11.91 -24.91
CA CYS A 117 0.77 11.98 -24.32
C CYS A 117 -0.29 11.53 -25.34
N THR A 118 -1.39 10.96 -24.85
CA THR A 118 -2.49 10.46 -25.69
C THR A 118 -3.33 11.58 -26.30
N ALA A 119 -3.53 12.67 -25.56
CA ALA A 119 -4.26 13.86 -26.02
C ALA A 119 -3.82 15.12 -25.25
N ALA A 120 -4.25 16.27 -25.75
CA ALA A 120 -4.14 17.56 -25.07
C ALA A 120 -5.52 18.06 -24.60
N LEU A 121 -5.61 18.59 -23.39
CA LEU A 121 -6.78 19.24 -22.81
C LEU A 121 -6.57 20.76 -22.80
N ILE A 122 -7.34 21.47 -23.61
CA ILE A 122 -7.14 22.90 -23.87
C ILE A 122 -8.21 23.73 -23.17
N LEU A 123 -7.84 24.24 -21.99
CA LEU A 123 -8.62 25.23 -21.25
C LEU A 123 -8.76 26.50 -22.08
N THR A 124 -9.97 27.05 -22.12
CA THR A 124 -10.25 28.37 -22.68
C THR A 124 -9.29 29.42 -22.10
N PRO A 125 -8.72 30.34 -22.90
CA PRO A 125 -7.82 31.38 -22.39
C PRO A 125 -8.51 32.19 -21.29
N TRP A 126 -7.73 32.56 -20.28
CA TRP A 126 -8.18 33.28 -19.09
C TRP A 126 -7.42 34.60 -18.94
N PHE A 127 -7.84 35.39 -17.95
CA PHE A 127 -7.39 36.75 -17.62
C PHE A 127 -8.07 37.84 -18.46
N GLU A 128 -7.98 37.78 -19.79
CA GLU A 128 -8.66 38.72 -20.69
C GLU A 128 -9.94 38.14 -21.31
N GLY A 129 -10.93 39.00 -21.54
CA GLY A 129 -12.13 38.63 -22.27
C GLY A 129 -11.83 38.29 -23.73
N SER A 130 -12.49 37.27 -24.27
CA SER A 130 -12.32 36.84 -25.66
C SER A 130 -13.65 36.82 -26.40
N THR A 131 -13.65 37.28 -27.65
CA THR A 131 -14.78 37.14 -28.58
C THR A 131 -14.82 35.74 -29.19
N LYS A 132 -15.97 35.32 -29.73
CA LYS A 132 -16.10 34.08 -30.50
C LYS A 132 -15.02 33.94 -31.57
N GLU A 133 -14.81 34.96 -32.39
CA GLU A 133 -13.82 34.96 -33.48
C GLU A 133 -12.38 34.76 -32.96
N SER A 134 -11.99 35.48 -31.90
CA SER A 134 -10.66 35.31 -31.30
C SER A 134 -10.44 33.90 -30.74
N LEU A 135 -11.48 33.30 -30.15
CA LEU A 135 -11.40 31.96 -29.61
C LEU A 135 -11.29 30.90 -30.71
N PHE A 136 -12.05 31.05 -31.79
CA PHE A 136 -11.94 30.16 -32.95
C PHE A 136 -10.53 30.20 -33.53
N ARG A 137 -9.92 31.40 -33.64
CA ARG A 137 -8.52 31.54 -34.06
C ARG A 137 -7.53 30.89 -33.09
N TYR A 138 -7.76 31.02 -31.78
CA TYR A 138 -6.94 30.40 -30.76
C TYR A 138 -6.89 28.88 -30.91
N TYR A 139 -8.06 28.22 -30.94
CA TYR A 139 -8.12 26.77 -31.07
C TYR A 139 -7.64 26.29 -32.45
N LYS A 140 -8.02 26.97 -33.53
CA LYS A 140 -7.53 26.68 -34.89
C LYS A 140 -6.01 26.64 -34.95
N ALA A 141 -5.36 27.69 -34.43
CA ALA A 141 -3.90 27.77 -34.46
C ALA A 141 -3.22 26.62 -33.69
N ILE A 142 -3.81 26.17 -32.57
CA ILE A 142 -3.29 25.04 -31.81
C ILE A 142 -3.49 23.72 -32.56
N ILE A 143 -4.70 23.48 -33.08
CA ILE A 143 -5.05 22.28 -33.83
C ILE A 143 -4.14 22.12 -35.06
N GLU A 144 -3.88 23.20 -35.79
CA GLU A 144 -3.05 23.19 -37.01
C GLU A 144 -1.55 23.04 -36.72
N SER A 145 -1.11 23.23 -35.48
CA SER A 145 0.32 23.22 -35.10
C SER A 145 0.87 21.87 -34.62
N THR A 146 -0.01 20.89 -34.36
CA THR A 146 0.32 19.56 -33.81
C THR A 146 -0.54 18.49 -34.45
N SER A 147 -0.23 17.21 -34.24
CA SER A 147 -1.04 16.06 -34.66
C SER A 147 -1.79 15.38 -33.50
N ILE A 148 -1.36 15.62 -32.25
CA ILE A 148 -2.00 15.09 -31.04
C ILE A 148 -3.53 15.40 -31.02
N PRO A 149 -4.39 14.44 -30.61
CA PRO A 149 -5.81 14.67 -30.42
C PRO A 149 -6.09 15.71 -29.34
N ILE A 150 -7.19 16.46 -29.48
CA ILE A 150 -7.55 17.56 -28.59
C ILE A 150 -8.88 17.30 -27.89
N LEU A 151 -8.93 17.62 -26.61
CA LEU A 151 -10.13 17.81 -25.82
C LEU A 151 -10.27 19.30 -25.50
N LEU A 152 -11.45 19.86 -25.75
CA LEU A 152 -11.77 21.21 -25.27
C LEU A 152 -11.98 21.19 -23.75
N TYR A 153 -11.74 22.29 -23.06
CA TYR A 153 -12.04 22.42 -21.64
C TYR A 153 -12.71 23.76 -21.36
N ASN A 154 -14.03 23.69 -21.09
CA ASN A 154 -14.84 24.82 -20.67
C ASN A 154 -14.90 24.85 -19.13
N ASN A 155 -14.42 25.94 -18.52
CA ASN A 155 -14.47 26.11 -17.07
C ASN A 155 -14.67 27.58 -16.67
N PRO A 156 -15.92 28.07 -16.71
CA PRO A 156 -16.24 29.47 -16.46
C PRO A 156 -15.80 29.96 -15.07
N SER A 157 -15.78 29.09 -14.05
CA SER A 157 -15.34 29.47 -12.70
C SER A 157 -13.85 29.80 -12.60
N ARG A 158 -13.05 29.36 -13.59
CA ARG A 158 -11.61 29.65 -13.68
C ARG A 158 -11.27 30.67 -14.77
N THR A 159 -12.08 30.79 -15.81
CA THR A 159 -11.80 31.65 -16.97
C THR A 159 -12.65 32.91 -17.03
N SER A 160 -13.76 32.97 -16.28
CA SER A 160 -14.82 34.00 -16.41
C SER A 160 -15.45 34.08 -17.81
N LEU A 161 -15.27 33.03 -18.63
CA LEU A 161 -15.81 32.94 -19.98
C LEU A 161 -16.57 31.62 -20.12
N ASP A 162 -17.87 31.71 -20.35
CA ASP A 162 -18.72 30.57 -20.68
C ASP A 162 -19.16 30.63 -22.14
N TRP A 163 -18.97 29.52 -22.84
CA TRP A 163 -19.26 29.42 -24.26
C TRP A 163 -20.69 28.96 -24.50
N PRO A 164 -21.40 29.54 -25.49
CA PRO A 164 -22.61 28.93 -26.02
C PRO A 164 -22.33 27.52 -26.55
N VAL A 165 -23.24 26.58 -26.30
CA VAL A 165 -23.09 25.17 -26.72
C VAL A 165 -23.00 25.05 -28.24
N GLU A 166 -23.70 25.91 -28.96
CA GLU A 166 -23.71 26.00 -30.42
C GLU A 166 -22.32 26.38 -30.97
N ASP A 167 -21.62 27.30 -30.31
CA ASP A 167 -20.29 27.74 -30.72
C ASP A 167 -19.23 26.65 -30.48
N ILE A 168 -19.35 25.92 -29.36
CA ILE A 168 -18.53 24.74 -29.07
C ILE A 168 -18.76 23.67 -30.15
N ALA A 169 -20.03 23.38 -30.47
CA ALA A 169 -20.37 22.39 -31.48
C ALA A 169 -19.88 22.78 -32.87
N GLU A 170 -19.94 24.07 -33.21
CA GLU A 170 -19.45 24.58 -34.49
C GLU A 170 -17.96 24.29 -34.67
N ILE A 171 -17.10 24.60 -33.69
CA ILE A 171 -15.67 24.32 -33.82
C ILE A 171 -15.35 22.81 -33.80
N ILE A 172 -16.09 22.01 -33.02
CA ILE A 172 -15.97 20.54 -33.05
C ILE A 172 -16.25 20.00 -34.46
N ASN A 173 -17.31 20.50 -35.10
CA ASN A 173 -17.71 20.05 -36.43
C ASN A 173 -16.80 20.57 -37.56
N GLN A 174 -16.05 21.65 -37.34
CA GLN A 174 -14.99 22.08 -38.26
C GLN A 174 -13.75 21.17 -38.19
N TYR A 175 -13.50 20.50 -37.06
CA TYR A 175 -12.32 19.66 -36.82
C TYR A 175 -12.68 18.28 -36.22
N PRO A 176 -13.57 17.49 -36.83
CA PRO A 176 -14.18 16.32 -36.20
C PRO A 176 -13.22 15.15 -35.95
N ASP A 177 -12.09 15.11 -36.66
CA ASP A 177 -11.05 14.09 -36.48
C ASP A 177 -9.95 14.51 -35.49
N ARG A 178 -9.91 15.80 -35.13
CA ARG A 178 -8.90 16.38 -34.24
C ARG A 178 -9.44 16.68 -32.86
N ILE A 179 -10.66 17.23 -32.78
CA ILE A 179 -11.35 17.49 -31.51
C ILE A 179 -12.19 16.26 -31.16
N ILE A 180 -11.69 15.45 -30.23
CA ILE A 180 -12.25 14.14 -29.90
C ILE A 180 -13.10 14.13 -28.64
N GLY A 181 -13.06 15.23 -27.86
CA GLY A 181 -13.89 15.35 -26.68
C GLY A 181 -13.89 16.74 -26.04
N ILE A 182 -14.61 16.84 -24.92
CA ILE A 182 -14.66 18.03 -24.08
C ILE A 182 -14.69 17.63 -22.61
N LYS A 183 -14.04 18.43 -21.75
CA LYS A 183 -14.32 18.51 -20.32
C LYS A 183 -15.17 19.74 -20.08
N ASP A 184 -16.41 19.56 -19.62
CA ASP A 184 -17.29 20.69 -19.28
C ASP A 184 -17.43 20.81 -17.75
N SER A 185 -16.93 21.92 -17.22
CA SER A 185 -16.99 22.33 -15.80
C SER A 185 -17.97 23.48 -15.56
N ALA A 186 -18.91 23.76 -16.47
CA ALA A 186 -19.98 24.75 -16.23
C ALA A 186 -21.04 24.24 -15.22
N GLY A 187 -21.12 22.93 -15.00
CA GLY A 187 -22.06 22.32 -14.04
C GLY A 187 -23.50 22.19 -14.52
N GLU A 188 -23.82 22.58 -15.76
CA GLU A 188 -25.19 22.54 -16.29
C GLU A 188 -25.47 21.28 -17.11
N VAL A 189 -26.35 20.42 -16.59
CA VAL A 189 -26.69 19.12 -17.19
C VAL A 189 -27.35 19.27 -18.57
N GLU A 190 -28.15 20.32 -18.78
CA GLU A 190 -28.81 20.57 -20.07
C GLU A 190 -27.81 20.84 -21.20
N ARG A 191 -26.64 21.42 -20.89
CA ARG A 191 -25.57 21.64 -21.87
C ARG A 191 -25.05 20.31 -22.43
N VAL A 192 -24.94 19.29 -21.59
CA VAL A 192 -24.55 17.93 -22.03
C VAL A 192 -25.56 17.38 -23.02
N ARG A 193 -26.86 17.51 -22.72
CA ARG A 193 -27.93 17.03 -23.61
C ARG A 193 -27.97 17.81 -24.93
N ALA A 194 -27.80 19.12 -24.88
CA ALA A 194 -27.74 19.98 -26.06
C ALA A 194 -26.52 19.63 -26.93
N LEU A 195 -25.33 19.56 -26.33
CA LEU A 195 -24.09 19.26 -27.04
C LEU A 195 -24.14 17.87 -27.69
N ARG A 196 -24.66 16.86 -26.97
CA ARG A 196 -24.79 15.49 -27.49
C ARG A 196 -25.65 15.40 -28.75
N LYS A 197 -26.60 16.33 -28.97
CA LYS A 197 -27.41 16.41 -30.20
C LYS A 197 -26.67 17.02 -31.38
N LEU A 198 -25.62 17.81 -31.12
CA LEU A 198 -24.91 18.61 -32.13
C LEU A 198 -23.54 18.02 -32.54
N VAL A 199 -23.05 17.00 -31.82
CA VAL A 199 -21.75 16.37 -32.06
C VAL A 199 -21.89 14.90 -32.43
N LYS A 200 -20.85 14.32 -33.03
CA LYS A 200 -20.81 12.90 -33.42
C LYS A 200 -20.98 11.96 -32.21
N LYS A 201 -21.54 10.77 -32.46
CA LYS A 201 -21.90 9.79 -31.42
C LYS A 201 -20.71 9.33 -30.57
N ASP A 202 -19.53 9.23 -31.17
CA ASP A 202 -18.29 8.78 -30.52
C ASP A 202 -17.49 9.93 -29.88
N PHE A 203 -17.99 11.17 -29.92
CA PHE A 203 -17.38 12.31 -29.22
C PHE A 203 -17.46 12.11 -27.69
N VAL A 204 -16.34 12.27 -26.99
CA VAL A 204 -16.26 12.00 -25.55
C VAL A 204 -16.60 13.25 -24.76
N ILE A 205 -17.62 13.19 -23.90
CA ILE A 205 -17.98 14.28 -22.99
C ILE A 205 -17.62 13.86 -21.57
N PHE A 206 -16.73 14.61 -20.92
CA PHE A 206 -16.39 14.46 -19.52
C PHE A 206 -17.06 15.54 -18.69
N SER A 207 -17.66 15.14 -17.57
CA SER A 207 -17.94 16.08 -16.50
C SER A 207 -16.62 16.58 -15.91
N GLY A 208 -16.56 17.87 -15.62
CA GLY A 208 -15.44 18.46 -14.88
C GLY A 208 -15.84 18.96 -13.49
N CYS A 209 -17.03 18.60 -13.01
CA CYS A 209 -17.58 18.98 -11.71
C CYS A 209 -17.96 17.72 -10.94
N SER A 210 -17.32 17.50 -9.80
CA SER A 210 -17.48 16.26 -9.03
C SER A 210 -18.91 16.05 -8.50
N ASN A 211 -19.62 17.12 -8.16
CA ASN A 211 -20.99 17.11 -7.64
C ASN A 211 -22.07 16.76 -8.69
N THR A 212 -21.84 17.02 -9.97
CA THR A 212 -22.84 16.80 -11.04
C THR A 212 -22.53 15.59 -11.92
N ARG A 213 -21.58 14.77 -11.50
CA ARG A 213 -21.05 13.66 -12.31
C ARG A 213 -22.12 12.63 -12.69
N GLN A 214 -23.02 12.28 -11.77
CA GLN A 214 -24.05 11.29 -12.04
C GLN A 214 -25.10 11.86 -13.00
N GLU A 215 -25.50 13.10 -12.79
CA GLU A 215 -26.47 13.81 -13.61
C GLU A 215 -25.93 14.03 -15.04
N PHE A 216 -24.62 14.28 -15.18
CA PHE A 216 -23.94 14.34 -16.47
C PHE A 216 -23.94 12.98 -17.18
N LYS A 217 -23.65 11.90 -16.45
CA LYS A 217 -23.71 10.53 -16.98
C LYS A 217 -25.11 10.22 -17.51
N ASP A 218 -26.14 10.53 -16.73
CA ASP A 218 -27.54 10.31 -17.09
C ASP A 218 -27.96 11.18 -18.31
N ALA A 219 -27.32 12.32 -18.51
CA ALA A 219 -27.49 13.18 -19.68
C ALA A 219 -26.69 12.77 -20.92
N GLY A 220 -25.87 11.71 -20.83
CA GLY A 220 -25.10 11.16 -21.95
C GLY A 220 -23.62 11.58 -21.99
N ALA A 221 -23.06 12.03 -20.86
CA ALA A 221 -21.61 12.12 -20.69
C ALA A 221 -21.00 10.71 -20.60
N ASN A 222 -19.74 10.59 -21.02
CA ASN A 222 -19.01 9.33 -21.05
C ASN A 222 -18.22 9.09 -19.76
N GLY A 223 -17.87 10.14 -19.02
CA GLY A 223 -16.99 10.04 -17.86
C GLY A 223 -16.93 11.31 -17.02
N SER A 224 -16.01 11.30 -16.06
CA SER A 224 -15.62 12.49 -15.28
C SER A 224 -14.10 12.63 -15.21
N ILE A 225 -13.61 13.86 -15.31
CA ILE A 225 -12.23 14.23 -14.98
C ILE A 225 -12.26 14.97 -13.65
N ASP A 226 -11.79 14.32 -12.58
CA ASP A 226 -12.10 14.69 -11.21
C ASP A 226 -10.84 14.74 -10.32
N GLY A 227 -10.72 15.82 -9.54
CA GLY A 227 -9.62 16.03 -8.61
C GLY A 227 -9.74 15.21 -7.33
N LEU A 228 -10.95 14.82 -6.92
CA LEU A 228 -11.17 13.97 -5.75
C LEU A 228 -10.50 12.60 -5.88
N LEU A 229 -10.31 12.11 -7.10
CA LEU A 229 -9.69 10.82 -7.36
C LEU A 229 -8.23 10.76 -6.93
N ASN A 230 -7.56 11.89 -6.68
CA ASN A 230 -6.25 11.84 -6.06
C ASN A 230 -6.30 11.22 -4.66
N MET A 231 -7.41 11.39 -3.92
CA MET A 231 -7.60 10.85 -2.57
C MET A 231 -8.52 9.64 -2.49
N LEU A 232 -9.49 9.55 -3.40
CA LEU A 232 -10.54 8.54 -3.39
C LEU A 232 -10.74 7.94 -4.80
N PRO A 233 -9.69 7.39 -5.42
CA PRO A 233 -9.77 6.92 -6.81
C PRO A 233 -10.76 5.75 -6.97
N ARG A 234 -10.71 4.78 -6.04
CA ARG A 234 -11.59 3.60 -6.03
C ARG A 234 -13.03 3.97 -5.73
N GLU A 235 -13.25 4.72 -4.66
CA GLU A 235 -14.59 5.15 -4.23
C GLU A 235 -15.22 6.05 -5.29
N GLY A 236 -14.40 6.92 -5.90
CA GLY A 236 -14.74 7.65 -7.11
C GLY A 236 -15.31 6.74 -8.19
N ARG A 237 -14.56 5.72 -8.57
CA ARG A 237 -14.97 4.76 -9.60
C ARG A 237 -16.23 3.97 -9.23
N GLU A 238 -16.30 3.42 -8.02
CA GLU A 238 -17.44 2.66 -7.51
C GLU A 238 -18.72 3.51 -7.50
N ALA A 239 -18.63 4.75 -7.02
CA ALA A 239 -19.76 5.69 -7.05
C ALA A 239 -20.23 5.99 -8.49
N TYR A 240 -19.29 6.15 -9.44
CA TYR A 240 -19.64 6.40 -10.84
C TYR A 240 -20.35 5.22 -11.50
N TYR A 241 -20.02 3.99 -11.10
CA TYR A 241 -20.65 2.78 -11.64
C TYR A 241 -21.86 2.28 -10.83
N GLY A 242 -22.24 2.98 -9.76
CA GLY A 242 -23.56 2.83 -9.13
C GLY A 242 -23.57 2.54 -7.63
N ASP A 243 -22.44 2.66 -6.92
CA ASP A 243 -22.43 2.50 -5.46
C ASP A 243 -22.96 3.77 -4.74
N PRO A 244 -24.13 3.71 -4.08
CA PRO A 244 -24.73 4.88 -3.44
C PRO A 244 -24.01 5.29 -2.15
N ASP A 245 -23.39 4.36 -1.43
CA ASP A 245 -22.66 4.67 -0.19
C ASP A 245 -21.37 5.44 -0.52
N LYS A 246 -20.67 5.02 -1.58
CA LYS A 246 -19.50 5.75 -2.07
C LYS A 246 -19.87 7.11 -2.64
N LYS A 247 -21.05 7.25 -3.27
CA LYS A 247 -21.57 8.57 -3.68
C LYS A 247 -21.69 9.50 -2.46
N VAL A 248 -22.35 9.05 -1.39
CA VAL A 248 -22.50 9.85 -0.16
C VAL A 248 -21.15 10.22 0.45
N TYR A 249 -20.18 9.31 0.41
CA TYR A 249 -18.83 9.58 0.92
C TYR A 249 -18.12 10.68 0.11
N LEU A 250 -18.21 10.61 -1.22
CA LEU A 250 -17.63 11.64 -2.09
C LEU A 250 -18.32 12.99 -1.95
N ASP A 251 -19.66 13.01 -1.85
CA ASP A 251 -20.43 14.24 -1.68
C ASP A 251 -20.01 14.96 -0.38
N LYS A 252 -19.83 14.22 0.72
CA LYS A 252 -19.34 14.78 1.99
C LYS A 252 -17.89 15.26 1.91
N THR A 253 -17.05 14.54 1.17
CA THR A 253 -15.66 14.94 0.97
C THR A 253 -15.59 16.23 0.14
N LEU A 254 -16.45 16.33 -0.88
CA LEU A 254 -16.57 17.50 -1.72
C LEU A 254 -17.11 18.71 -0.96
N ASP A 255 -18.07 18.52 -0.05
CA ASP A 255 -18.56 19.56 0.84
C ASP A 255 -17.44 20.18 1.71
N CYS A 256 -16.44 19.39 2.10
CA CYS A 256 -15.25 19.91 2.77
C CYS A 256 -14.35 20.68 1.80
N LEU A 257 -14.06 20.13 0.62
CA LEU A 257 -13.20 20.79 -0.37
C LEU A 257 -13.76 22.12 -0.87
N THR A 258 -15.07 22.21 -1.08
CA THR A 258 -15.74 23.42 -1.59
C THR A 258 -15.77 24.57 -0.58
N LYS A 259 -15.66 24.27 0.72
CA LYS A 259 -15.57 25.27 1.80
C LYS A 259 -14.13 25.73 2.04
N ALA A 260 -13.15 24.90 1.68
CA ALA A 260 -11.75 25.22 1.88
C ALA A 260 -11.32 26.39 0.99
N THR A 261 -10.41 27.22 1.53
CA THR A 261 -9.83 28.34 0.78
C THR A 261 -9.10 27.88 -0.49
N ASN A 262 -8.46 26.70 -0.43
CA ASN A 262 -7.82 26.07 -1.58
C ASN A 262 -8.00 24.55 -1.52
N ASP A 263 -8.76 24.02 -2.47
CA ASP A 263 -9.07 22.59 -2.61
C ASP A 263 -7.82 21.75 -2.90
N ILE A 264 -6.91 22.23 -3.76
CA ILE A 264 -5.67 21.52 -4.14
C ILE A 264 -4.75 21.36 -2.93
N ALA A 265 -4.57 22.42 -2.14
CA ALA A 265 -3.75 22.39 -0.93
C ALA A 265 -4.31 21.42 0.11
N LEU A 266 -5.63 21.41 0.28
CA LEU A 266 -6.31 20.49 1.17
C LEU A 266 -6.20 19.03 0.69
N ILE A 267 -6.35 18.77 -0.62
CA ILE A 267 -6.11 17.46 -1.23
C ILE A 267 -4.71 16.95 -0.88
N LYS A 268 -3.68 17.76 -1.14
CA LYS A 268 -2.29 17.42 -0.80
C LYS A 268 -2.12 17.17 0.70
N ALA A 269 -2.72 17.99 1.55
CA ALA A 269 -2.64 17.81 3.00
C ALA A 269 -3.24 16.48 3.47
N VAL A 270 -4.39 16.07 2.94
CA VAL A 270 -4.99 14.77 3.22
C VAL A 270 -4.09 13.65 2.75
N LEU A 271 -3.56 13.71 1.53
CA LEU A 271 -2.65 12.69 0.99
C LEU A 271 -1.38 12.52 1.85
N ARG A 272 -0.78 13.62 2.31
CA ARG A 272 0.34 13.56 3.27
C ARG A 272 -0.04 12.87 4.57
N SER A 273 -1.25 13.10 5.08
CA SER A 273 -1.74 12.42 6.29
C SER A 273 -1.98 10.92 6.10
N LEU A 274 -2.19 10.49 4.85
CA LEU A 274 -2.29 9.09 4.43
C LEU A 274 -0.92 8.48 4.08
N GLY A 275 0.18 9.21 4.28
CA GLY A 275 1.53 8.72 4.03
C GLY A 275 2.04 8.89 2.60
N LEU A 276 1.26 9.51 1.70
CA LEU A 276 1.72 9.86 0.35
C LEU A 276 2.51 11.16 0.38
N LYS A 277 3.74 11.12 -0.13
CA LYS A 277 4.62 12.29 -0.20
C LYS A 277 4.17 13.19 -1.34
N THR A 278 3.27 14.14 -1.11
CA THR A 278 2.79 15.03 -2.19
C THR A 278 3.41 16.42 -2.18
N GLY A 279 4.21 16.73 -1.15
CA GLY A 279 4.63 18.10 -0.87
C GLY A 279 3.44 19.03 -0.56
N PHE A 280 3.72 20.33 -0.55
CA PHE A 280 2.72 21.39 -0.42
C PHE A 280 2.29 21.88 -1.81
N ALA A 281 1.19 22.63 -1.88
CA ALA A 281 0.91 23.44 -3.07
C ALA A 281 1.93 24.59 -3.14
N ARG A 282 2.16 25.16 -4.32
CA ARG A 282 3.07 26.31 -4.45
C ARG A 282 2.46 27.56 -3.83
N GLN A 283 3.31 28.41 -3.24
CA GLN A 283 2.89 29.72 -2.76
C GLN A 283 2.31 30.57 -3.90
N PRO A 284 1.26 31.37 -3.64
CA PRO A 284 0.65 31.68 -2.34
C PRO A 284 -0.51 30.75 -1.93
N TYR A 285 -0.59 29.54 -2.47
CA TYR A 285 -1.74 28.63 -2.34
C TYR A 285 -1.53 27.49 -1.34
N ASP A 286 -0.47 27.53 -0.54
CA ASP A 286 0.02 26.44 0.31
C ASP A 286 -0.68 26.32 1.67
N ILE A 287 -1.39 27.37 2.10
CA ILE A 287 -2.02 27.43 3.42
C ILE A 287 -3.30 26.61 3.47
N VAL A 288 -3.38 25.72 4.46
CA VAL A 288 -4.57 24.94 4.81
C VAL A 288 -4.95 25.27 6.25
N SER A 289 -6.21 25.62 6.49
CA SER A 289 -6.69 25.87 7.85
C SER A 289 -6.79 24.55 8.63
N GLU A 290 -6.51 24.58 9.94
CA GLU A 290 -6.69 23.40 10.79
C GLU A 290 -8.16 22.96 10.82
N GLU A 291 -9.11 23.89 10.73
CA GLU A 291 -10.54 23.61 10.68
C GLU A 291 -10.90 22.77 9.45
N ASP A 292 -10.48 23.21 8.26
CA ASP A 292 -10.73 22.50 6.99
C ASP A 292 -10.09 21.12 7.00
N PHE A 293 -8.83 21.03 7.44
CA PHE A 293 -8.11 19.77 7.53
C PHE A 293 -8.78 18.80 8.51
N ASN A 294 -9.22 19.27 9.68
CA ASN A 294 -9.92 18.45 10.65
C ASN A 294 -11.29 17.99 10.16
N ALA A 295 -12.03 18.87 9.46
CA ALA A 295 -13.33 18.54 8.88
C ALA A 295 -13.22 17.39 7.87
N ILE A 296 -12.31 17.51 6.90
CA ILE A 296 -12.13 16.45 5.89
C ILE A 296 -11.55 15.18 6.51
N ARG A 297 -10.60 15.29 7.46
CA ARG A 297 -10.05 14.13 8.18
C ARG A 297 -11.13 13.33 8.92
N ASN A 298 -12.12 14.01 9.50
CA ASN A 298 -13.26 13.35 10.14
C ASN A 298 -14.13 12.58 9.14
N VAL A 299 -14.33 13.12 7.93
CA VAL A 299 -15.04 12.44 6.85
C VAL A 299 -14.29 11.17 6.44
N PHE A 300 -12.96 11.23 6.31
CA PHE A 300 -12.12 10.05 6.03
C PHE A 300 -12.17 9.01 7.15
N ARG A 301 -12.05 9.43 8.42
CA ARG A 301 -12.11 8.52 9.60
C ARG A 301 -13.45 7.78 9.71
N THR A 302 -14.53 8.36 9.20
CA THR A 302 -15.89 7.79 9.32
C THR A 302 -16.36 7.10 8.04
N GLY A 303 -15.53 7.07 6.98
CA GLY A 303 -15.93 6.60 5.65
C GLY A 303 -17.18 7.33 5.14
N GLY A 304 -17.36 8.60 5.50
CA GLY A 304 -18.52 9.40 5.13
C GLY A 304 -19.82 9.13 5.89
N ARG A 305 -19.84 8.44 7.05
CA ARG A 305 -21.07 8.23 7.85
C ARG A 305 -21.30 9.33 8.90
N LEU A 306 -22.56 9.67 9.16
CA LEU A 306 -22.92 10.53 10.30
C LEU A 306 -22.70 9.75 11.60
N VAL A 307 -21.92 10.30 12.52
CA VAL A 307 -21.87 9.80 13.89
C VAL A 307 -23.02 10.44 14.65
N ALA A 308 -24.03 9.64 15.01
CA ALA A 308 -25.01 10.07 16.00
C ALA A 308 -24.31 10.09 17.37
N GLY A 309 -24.14 11.28 17.94
CA GLY A 309 -23.74 11.49 19.34
C GLY A 309 -22.25 11.23 19.63
N ASP A 310 -21.41 12.24 19.45
CA ASP A 310 -20.21 12.39 20.29
C ASP A 310 -20.68 13.04 21.63
N ALA A 311 -21.56 12.33 22.35
CA ALA A 311 -21.93 12.69 23.70
C ALA A 311 -20.87 12.12 24.64
N GLY A 312 -19.90 12.96 24.99
CA GLY A 312 -18.99 12.73 26.11
C GLY A 312 -18.01 11.58 25.91
N ARG A 313 -16.85 11.87 25.31
CA ARG A 313 -15.63 11.11 25.63
C ARG A 313 -15.22 11.45 27.06
N ASP A 314 -15.90 10.83 28.01
CA ASP A 314 -15.34 10.66 29.33
C ASP A 314 -14.22 9.62 29.18
N THR A 315 -12.99 10.11 29.19
CA THR A 315 -11.78 9.27 29.16
C THR A 315 -11.70 8.49 30.46
N LYS A 316 -12.46 7.39 30.58
CA LYS A 316 -12.13 6.34 31.55
C LYS A 316 -10.88 5.65 31.06
N LYS A 317 -9.73 6.24 31.42
CA LYS A 317 -8.48 5.51 31.59
C LYS A 317 -8.79 4.33 32.51
N ASN A 318 -8.99 3.14 31.95
CA ASN A 318 -8.86 1.93 32.73
C ASN A 318 -7.40 1.86 33.15
N ALA A 319 -7.15 2.26 34.39
CA ALA A 319 -5.89 2.07 35.07
C ALA A 319 -5.70 0.56 35.22
N ILE A 320 -5.03 -0.07 34.26
CA ILE A 320 -4.32 -1.32 34.52
C ILE A 320 -3.35 -0.97 35.65
N LYS A 321 -3.57 -1.55 36.83
CA LYS A 321 -2.61 -1.46 37.94
C LYS A 321 -1.26 -1.89 37.37
N SER A 322 -0.31 -0.96 37.33
CA SER A 322 1.05 -1.22 36.89
C SER A 322 1.65 -2.30 37.78
N GLN A 323 1.57 -3.56 37.37
CA GLN A 323 2.58 -4.54 37.77
C GLN A 323 3.88 -4.03 37.17
N LYS A 324 4.71 -3.38 38.00
CA LYS A 324 6.08 -3.04 37.63
C LYS A 324 6.86 -4.34 37.59
N VAL A 325 6.84 -5.02 36.45
CA VAL A 325 7.85 -6.02 36.13
C VAL A 325 9.11 -5.25 35.73
N GLU A 326 10.22 -5.56 36.39
CA GLU A 326 11.52 -5.01 36.04
C GLU A 326 11.97 -5.69 34.73
N ILE A 327 12.15 -4.89 33.68
CA ILE A 327 12.70 -5.39 32.41
C ILE A 327 14.17 -5.74 32.68
N ILE A 328 14.65 -6.87 32.17
CA ILE A 328 16.02 -7.38 32.38
C ILE A 328 17.08 -6.29 32.15
N GLN A 329 16.83 -5.33 31.23
CA GLN A 329 17.56 -4.08 31.04
C GLN A 329 16.79 -3.10 30.13
N SER A 330 16.96 -1.79 30.33
CA SER A 330 16.20 -0.75 29.59
C SER A 330 16.62 -0.55 28.12
N ASP A 331 17.81 -0.98 27.70
CA ASP A 331 18.17 -1.07 26.27
C ASP A 331 19.29 -2.10 26.09
N LEU A 332 18.99 -3.25 25.48
CA LEU A 332 20.02 -4.30 25.30
C LEU A 332 21.03 -3.92 24.20
N VAL A 333 20.76 -2.88 23.39
CA VAL A 333 21.66 -2.43 22.33
C VAL A 333 23.04 -2.03 22.88
N ASP A 334 23.07 -1.28 23.98
CA ASP A 334 24.33 -0.76 24.55
C ASP A 334 25.18 -1.87 25.20
N ASP A 335 24.55 -2.88 25.80
CA ASP A 335 25.23 -3.95 26.54
C ASP A 335 25.59 -5.17 25.66
N PHE A 336 24.82 -5.45 24.61
CA PHE A 336 24.91 -6.70 23.84
C PHE A 336 25.40 -6.53 22.39
N SER A 337 25.56 -5.31 21.88
CA SER A 337 26.02 -5.04 20.50
C SER A 337 27.23 -5.89 20.08
N ILE A 338 28.16 -6.21 20.99
CA ILE A 338 29.40 -6.97 20.67
C ILE A 338 29.76 -8.07 21.68
N LYS A 339 29.47 -7.92 22.99
CA LYS A 339 30.11 -8.75 24.04
C LYS A 339 29.59 -10.18 24.22
N LYS A 340 28.43 -10.53 23.65
CA LYS A 340 27.78 -11.85 23.79
C LYS A 340 27.24 -12.38 22.46
N ARG A 341 28.03 -12.24 21.40
CA ARG A 341 27.64 -12.71 20.06
C ARG A 341 27.67 -14.24 20.00
N ILE A 342 26.62 -14.83 19.43
CA ILE A 342 26.59 -16.26 19.15
C ILE A 342 27.46 -16.56 17.94
N GLU A 343 28.23 -17.65 18.01
CA GLU A 343 28.90 -18.18 16.82
C GLU A 343 27.83 -18.77 15.90
N SER A 344 27.76 -18.27 14.67
CA SER A 344 26.70 -18.65 13.73
C SER A 344 27.23 -18.70 12.32
N HIS A 345 26.72 -19.64 11.53
CA HIS A 345 26.86 -19.64 10.08
C HIS A 345 25.76 -18.77 9.46
N VAL A 346 26.07 -17.98 8.43
CA VAL A 346 25.12 -17.06 7.76
C VAL A 346 25.07 -17.39 6.27
N VAL A 347 23.87 -17.48 5.72
CA VAL A 347 23.63 -17.66 4.29
C VAL A 347 22.62 -16.65 3.80
N SER A 348 22.95 -15.95 2.72
CA SER A 348 22.00 -15.08 2.02
C SER A 348 21.18 -15.90 1.02
N LEU A 349 19.86 -15.89 1.17
CA LEU A 349 18.92 -16.56 0.27
C LEU A 349 18.52 -15.65 -0.88
N PHE A 350 18.38 -14.35 -0.60
CA PHE A 350 17.94 -13.38 -1.60
C PHE A 350 18.56 -11.99 -1.37
N LYS A 351 19.09 -11.39 -2.43
CA LYS A 351 19.56 -10.00 -2.47
C LYS A 351 18.95 -9.32 -3.69
N PRO A 352 18.00 -8.39 -3.53
CA PRO A 352 17.32 -7.80 -4.67
C PRO A 352 18.23 -6.84 -5.41
N THR A 353 18.10 -6.86 -6.74
CA THR A 353 18.61 -5.84 -7.66
C THR A 353 17.54 -4.80 -7.97
N ILE A 354 17.85 -3.84 -8.85
CA ILE A 354 16.90 -2.79 -9.26
C ILE A 354 15.69 -3.35 -10.02
N ASP A 355 15.86 -4.50 -10.66
CA ASP A 355 14.82 -5.17 -11.46
C ASP A 355 13.96 -6.13 -10.62
N ASP A 356 14.36 -6.37 -9.37
CA ASP A 356 13.67 -7.24 -8.43
C ASP A 356 12.69 -6.48 -7.52
N LYS A 357 11.81 -7.23 -6.86
CA LYS A 357 10.99 -6.72 -5.77
C LYS A 357 11.85 -6.46 -4.52
N GLN A 358 11.79 -5.24 -4.02
CA GLN A 358 12.74 -4.72 -3.03
C GLN A 358 12.19 -4.73 -1.60
N TYR A 359 10.97 -5.20 -1.38
CA TYR A 359 10.33 -5.27 -0.07
C TYR A 359 10.07 -6.72 0.34
N ASN A 360 10.98 -7.31 1.12
CA ASN A 360 11.01 -8.73 1.45
C ASN A 360 10.80 -8.94 2.96
N HIS A 361 9.77 -9.71 3.33
CA HIS A 361 9.27 -9.82 4.72
C HIS A 361 8.42 -11.08 4.89
N HIS A 362 7.86 -11.32 6.09
CA HIS A 362 7.15 -12.57 6.44
C HIS A 362 7.96 -13.83 6.10
N SER A 363 9.25 -13.84 6.45
CA SER A 363 10.10 -15.00 6.22
C SER A 363 9.73 -16.16 7.14
N SER A 364 9.70 -17.37 6.59
CA SER A 364 9.45 -18.61 7.33
C SER A 364 10.37 -19.72 6.86
N ILE A 365 10.77 -20.61 7.78
CA ILE A 365 11.60 -21.77 7.50
C ILE A 365 10.99 -23.03 8.11
N ILE A 366 11.09 -24.17 7.43
CA ILE A 366 10.68 -25.47 7.95
C ILE A 366 11.60 -26.59 7.45
N LYS A 367 11.71 -27.68 8.20
CA LYS A 367 12.26 -28.95 7.70
C LYS A 367 11.11 -29.89 7.38
N TYR A 368 11.06 -30.36 6.14
CA TYR A 368 10.12 -31.36 5.68
C TYR A 368 10.89 -32.51 5.05
N LYS A 369 10.73 -33.71 5.61
CA LYS A 369 11.56 -34.88 5.28
C LYS A 369 13.05 -34.51 5.44
N ASP A 370 13.86 -34.77 4.43
CA ASP A 370 15.31 -34.52 4.45
C ASP A 370 15.70 -33.14 3.88
N GLN A 371 14.73 -32.23 3.70
CA GLN A 371 14.95 -30.92 3.09
C GLN A 371 14.43 -29.78 3.97
N PHE A 372 15.13 -28.66 3.88
CA PHE A 372 14.72 -27.36 4.40
C PHE A 372 13.99 -26.59 3.31
N PHE A 373 12.92 -25.92 3.70
CA PHE A 373 12.18 -24.99 2.86
C PHE A 373 12.20 -23.62 3.53
N ALA A 374 12.39 -22.59 2.72
CA ALA A 374 12.27 -21.19 3.13
C ALA A 374 11.26 -20.50 2.20
N ALA A 375 10.43 -19.62 2.75
CA ALA A 375 9.48 -18.82 1.99
C ALA A 375 9.37 -17.40 2.56
N TRP A 376 9.06 -16.42 1.72
CA TRP A 376 8.88 -15.02 2.13
C TRP A 376 7.99 -14.24 1.16
N SER A 377 7.35 -13.19 1.67
CA SER A 377 6.58 -12.24 0.87
C SER A 377 7.50 -11.23 0.20
N SER A 378 7.17 -10.83 -1.03
CA SER A 378 7.94 -9.86 -1.80
C SER A 378 7.05 -8.86 -2.53
N ALA A 379 7.35 -7.57 -2.40
CA ALA A 379 6.64 -6.47 -3.06
C ALA A 379 7.62 -5.44 -3.64
N VAL A 380 7.15 -4.62 -4.59
CA VAL A 380 7.99 -3.61 -5.26
C VAL A 380 8.45 -2.53 -4.27
N VAL A 381 7.50 -1.90 -3.56
CA VAL A 381 7.79 -0.73 -2.71
C VAL A 381 7.32 -0.88 -1.27
N ASN A 382 6.11 -1.38 -1.01
CA ASN A 382 5.58 -1.51 0.35
C ASN A 382 4.97 -2.89 0.60
N GLU A 383 5.02 -3.32 1.86
CA GLU A 383 4.14 -4.37 2.40
C GLU A 383 2.69 -4.09 2.03
N ASP A 384 1.95 -5.16 1.75
CA ASP A 384 0.54 -5.10 1.36
C ASP A 384 0.28 -4.30 0.07
N SER A 385 1.27 -4.03 -0.77
CA SER A 385 1.00 -3.39 -2.08
C SER A 385 0.36 -4.38 -3.07
N PRO A 386 -0.54 -3.93 -3.97
CA PRO A 386 -1.00 -4.76 -5.08
C PRO A 386 0.18 -5.37 -5.85
N GLY A 387 0.04 -6.62 -6.28
CA GLY A 387 1.11 -7.36 -6.93
C GLY A 387 2.13 -7.97 -5.97
N GLN A 388 1.95 -7.88 -4.64
CA GLN A 388 2.76 -8.63 -3.69
C GLN A 388 2.56 -10.14 -3.85
N ASN A 389 3.67 -10.88 -3.88
CA ASN A 389 3.68 -12.33 -4.11
C ASN A 389 4.63 -13.05 -3.13
N ILE A 390 4.81 -14.35 -3.31
CA ILE A 390 5.61 -15.19 -2.41
C ILE A 390 6.72 -15.90 -3.19
N TYR A 391 7.93 -15.83 -2.66
CA TYR A 391 9.08 -16.61 -3.11
C TYR A 391 9.35 -17.77 -2.15
N PHE A 392 9.98 -18.82 -2.67
CA PHE A 392 10.52 -19.92 -1.87
C PHE A 392 11.89 -20.38 -2.36
N ALA A 393 12.64 -21.06 -1.48
CA ALA A 393 13.89 -21.73 -1.79
C ALA A 393 14.01 -23.04 -0.97
N ILE A 394 14.76 -24.01 -1.49
CA ILE A 394 14.93 -25.34 -0.88
C ILE A 394 16.41 -25.62 -0.62
N SER A 395 16.72 -26.33 0.47
CA SER A 395 18.07 -26.78 0.79
C SER A 395 18.08 -28.21 1.35
N ASN A 396 19.09 -29.02 1.03
CA ASN A 396 19.25 -30.35 1.63
C ASN A 396 19.95 -30.31 3.00
N ASN A 397 20.58 -29.19 3.37
CA ASN A 397 21.44 -29.10 4.56
C ASN A 397 21.27 -27.79 5.34
N GLY A 398 20.37 -26.91 4.90
CA GLY A 398 20.15 -25.58 5.47
C GLY A 398 21.29 -24.58 5.21
N ILE A 399 22.29 -24.96 4.42
CA ILE A 399 23.49 -24.16 4.12
C ILE A 399 23.56 -23.79 2.63
N THR A 400 23.31 -24.75 1.74
CA THR A 400 23.30 -24.54 0.29
C THR A 400 21.87 -24.53 -0.20
N TRP A 401 21.41 -23.39 -0.68
CA TRP A 401 20.02 -23.17 -1.08
C TRP A 401 19.90 -23.10 -2.61
N SER A 402 18.75 -23.51 -3.13
CA SER A 402 18.36 -23.25 -4.51
C SER A 402 18.24 -21.75 -4.78
N ASN A 403 18.19 -21.38 -6.06
CA ASN A 403 17.76 -20.03 -6.41
C ASN A 403 16.31 -19.82 -5.93
N PRO A 404 15.94 -18.59 -5.53
CA PRO A 404 14.57 -18.24 -5.23
C PRO A 404 13.64 -18.45 -6.42
N GLU A 405 12.50 -19.09 -6.18
CA GLU A 405 11.46 -19.32 -7.18
C GLU A 405 10.15 -18.69 -6.69
N LEU A 406 9.36 -18.18 -7.63
CA LEU A 406 8.01 -17.71 -7.33
C LEU A 406 7.08 -18.91 -7.14
N ILE A 407 6.19 -18.80 -6.15
CA ILE A 407 5.14 -19.79 -5.96
C ILE A 407 4.09 -19.67 -7.06
N ASP A 408 3.73 -18.44 -7.43
CA ASP A 408 2.76 -18.11 -8.46
C ASP A 408 3.10 -16.81 -9.21
N ASN A 409 2.34 -16.54 -10.27
CA ASN A 409 2.44 -15.27 -10.99
C ASN A 409 1.92 -14.11 -10.12
N ASP A 410 2.30 -12.88 -10.49
CA ASP A 410 1.77 -11.70 -9.80
C ASP A 410 0.23 -11.70 -9.76
N PRO A 411 -0.38 -11.46 -8.59
CA PRO A 411 -1.81 -11.45 -8.46
C PRO A 411 -2.46 -10.40 -9.37
N ALA A 412 -3.58 -10.76 -9.99
CA ALA A 412 -4.33 -9.84 -10.83
C ALA A 412 -5.09 -8.80 -9.99
N GLY A 413 -5.10 -7.55 -10.45
CA GLY A 413 -5.88 -6.47 -9.82
C GLY A 413 -5.38 -6.11 -8.43
N TYR A 414 -6.27 -6.17 -7.42
CA TYR A 414 -6.00 -5.78 -6.04
C TYR A 414 -5.69 -6.95 -5.11
N LEU A 415 -5.57 -8.14 -5.68
CA LEU A 415 -5.26 -9.29 -4.86
C LEU A 415 -3.83 -9.19 -4.36
N ARG A 416 -3.61 -9.60 -3.12
CA ARG A 416 -2.32 -9.57 -2.44
C ARG A 416 -2.11 -10.91 -1.79
N PHE A 417 -0.90 -11.44 -1.92
CA PHE A 417 -0.51 -12.67 -1.24
C PHE A 417 0.60 -12.38 -0.25
N THR A 418 0.41 -12.82 1.00
CA THR A 418 1.51 -12.87 1.97
C THR A 418 1.73 -14.27 2.47
N ASN A 419 3.00 -14.57 2.70
CA ASN A 419 3.41 -15.82 3.30
C ASN A 419 2.88 -15.92 4.74
N GLY A 420 1.99 -16.90 4.98
CA GLY A 420 1.50 -17.29 6.30
C GLY A 420 2.35 -18.40 6.96
N GLY A 421 3.34 -18.94 6.24
CA GLY A 421 4.22 -20.01 6.69
C GLY A 421 3.91 -21.36 6.06
N MET A 422 4.69 -22.38 6.42
CA MET A 422 4.58 -23.73 5.86
C MET A 422 4.18 -24.75 6.93
N TRP A 423 3.21 -25.59 6.60
CA TRP A 423 2.55 -26.52 7.51
C TRP A 423 2.77 -27.96 7.07
N VAL A 424 3.26 -28.81 7.99
CA VAL A 424 3.32 -30.26 7.78
C VAL A 424 2.12 -30.92 8.44
N ARG A 425 1.26 -31.54 7.64
CA ARG A 425 0.02 -32.21 8.05
C ARG A 425 -0.09 -33.55 7.33
N ASP A 426 -0.30 -34.63 8.06
CA ASP A 426 -0.47 -36.00 7.51
C ASP A 426 0.59 -36.38 6.46
N ASP A 427 1.86 -36.13 6.78
CA ASP A 427 3.03 -36.33 5.90
C ASP A 427 3.06 -35.47 4.62
N ASP A 428 2.10 -34.58 4.42
CA ASP A 428 2.08 -33.60 3.35
C ASP A 428 2.63 -32.25 3.83
N LEU A 429 3.23 -31.51 2.91
CA LEU A 429 3.69 -30.14 3.13
C LEU A 429 2.74 -29.17 2.41
N TYR A 430 2.25 -28.18 3.14
CA TYR A 430 1.43 -27.09 2.62
C TYR A 430 2.13 -25.76 2.84
N LEU A 431 2.00 -24.84 1.89
CA LEU A 431 2.28 -23.43 2.10
C LEU A 431 0.95 -22.71 2.35
N LEU A 432 0.86 -22.01 3.48
CA LEU A 432 -0.26 -21.14 3.78
C LEU A 432 0.04 -19.75 3.26
N ARG A 433 -0.90 -19.18 2.51
CA ARG A 433 -0.85 -17.78 2.10
C ARG A 433 -2.08 -17.05 2.60
N ASN A 434 -1.89 -15.83 3.09
CA ASN A 434 -3.00 -14.91 3.28
C ASN A 434 -3.35 -14.27 1.94
N SER A 435 -4.63 -14.11 1.68
CA SER A 435 -5.21 -13.53 0.47
C SER A 435 -6.23 -12.48 0.88
N TYR A 436 -6.10 -11.27 0.34
CA TYR A 436 -6.96 -10.13 0.69
C TYR A 436 -6.97 -9.09 -0.43
N THR A 437 -8.05 -8.31 -0.50
CA THR A 437 -8.32 -7.36 -1.59
C THR A 437 -8.07 -5.91 -1.21
N ARG A 438 -7.85 -5.65 0.09
CA ARG A 438 -7.54 -4.33 0.63
C ARG A 438 -6.71 -4.43 1.90
N ALA A 439 -5.79 -3.49 2.09
CA ALA A 439 -5.08 -3.29 3.35
C ALA A 439 -5.13 -1.83 3.76
N ARG A 440 -5.52 -1.54 5.01
CA ARG A 440 -5.77 -0.16 5.47
C ARG A 440 -4.55 0.76 5.34
N TYR A 441 -3.35 0.20 5.47
CA TYR A 441 -2.11 0.97 5.46
C TYR A 441 -1.72 1.45 4.06
N ILE A 442 -2.24 0.79 3.03
CA ILE A 442 -1.96 1.10 1.63
C ILE A 442 -3.17 1.78 0.96
N ASP A 443 -4.38 1.29 1.24
CA ASP A 443 -5.60 1.72 0.56
C ASP A 443 -6.49 2.65 1.40
N GLY A 444 -6.19 2.79 2.71
CA GLY A 444 -7.12 3.36 3.69
C GLY A 444 -8.15 2.34 4.18
N GLU A 445 -8.93 2.68 5.22
CA GLU A 445 -9.94 1.78 5.78
C GLU A 445 -11.17 1.66 4.85
N SER A 446 -11.73 0.46 4.68
CA SER A 446 -13.02 0.23 3.99
C SER A 446 -14.22 0.44 4.91
N LYS A 447 -14.04 0.08 6.20
CA LYS A 447 -14.97 0.19 7.32
C LYS A 447 -14.16 0.56 8.57
N PRO A 448 -14.76 1.20 9.59
CA PRO A 448 -14.04 1.60 10.80
C PRO A 448 -13.27 0.44 11.44
N ASN A 449 -11.97 0.63 11.62
CA ASN A 449 -11.03 -0.34 12.19
C ASN A 449 -10.74 -1.58 11.33
N GLN A 450 -11.34 -1.71 10.14
CA GLN A 450 -11.03 -2.82 9.24
C GLN A 450 -9.62 -2.64 8.68
N CYS A 451 -8.77 -3.62 8.96
CA CYS A 451 -7.38 -3.66 8.56
C CYS A 451 -7.20 -4.36 7.21
N TRP A 452 -7.87 -5.50 6.98
CA TRP A 452 -7.85 -6.21 5.70
C TRP A 452 -9.25 -6.60 5.25
N ASP A 453 -9.58 -6.37 3.98
CA ASP A 453 -10.85 -6.83 3.38
C ASP A 453 -10.70 -8.22 2.77
N ASP A 454 -11.75 -9.02 2.88
CA ASP A 454 -11.82 -10.38 2.33
C ASP A 454 -10.64 -11.25 2.75
N CYS A 455 -10.14 -11.07 3.98
CA CYS A 455 -8.98 -11.77 4.49
C CYS A 455 -9.27 -13.26 4.60
N LYS A 456 -8.53 -14.05 3.82
CA LYS A 456 -8.64 -15.51 3.73
C LYS A 456 -7.26 -16.14 3.82
N VAL A 457 -7.25 -17.40 4.23
CA VAL A 457 -6.08 -18.26 4.15
C VAL A 457 -6.32 -19.33 3.11
N GLU A 458 -5.34 -19.51 2.23
CA GLU A 458 -5.32 -20.56 1.23
C GLU A 458 -4.10 -21.46 1.47
N ALA A 459 -4.26 -22.77 1.28
CA ALA A 459 -3.21 -23.77 1.43
C ALA A 459 -2.84 -24.34 0.05
N LEU A 460 -1.55 -24.36 -0.25
CA LEU A 460 -1.01 -24.91 -1.49
C LEU A 460 -0.19 -26.15 -1.14
N LYS A 461 -0.59 -27.31 -1.65
CA LYS A 461 0.12 -28.57 -1.38
C LYS A 461 1.39 -28.71 -2.21
N TRP A 462 2.47 -29.16 -1.60
CA TRP A 462 3.72 -29.51 -2.30
C TRP A 462 3.61 -30.88 -2.98
N ASP A 463 3.85 -30.96 -4.29
CA ASP A 463 3.79 -32.22 -5.05
C ASP A 463 5.14 -32.96 -5.16
N GLY A 464 6.21 -32.39 -4.60
CA GLY A 464 7.59 -32.87 -4.75
C GLY A 464 8.43 -32.03 -5.72
N LYS A 465 7.80 -31.16 -6.52
CA LYS A 465 8.45 -30.32 -7.53
C LYS A 465 7.93 -28.88 -7.55
N LYS A 466 6.63 -28.69 -7.34
CA LYS A 466 5.97 -27.38 -7.34
C LYS A 466 4.82 -27.34 -6.32
N TRP A 467 4.38 -26.13 -6.02
CA TRP A 467 3.16 -25.89 -5.25
C TRP A 467 1.93 -26.10 -6.14
N GLY A 468 0.91 -26.76 -5.57
CA GLY A 468 -0.37 -27.01 -6.21
C GLY A 468 -1.29 -25.78 -6.24
N GLU A 469 -2.52 -25.99 -6.70
CA GLU A 469 -3.54 -24.93 -6.69
C GLU A 469 -3.95 -24.56 -5.25
N PRO A 470 -4.34 -23.30 -5.01
CA PRO A 470 -4.78 -22.86 -3.68
C PRO A 470 -6.11 -23.52 -3.30
N GLU A 471 -6.12 -24.16 -2.13
CA GLU A 471 -7.31 -24.69 -1.48
C GLU A 471 -7.70 -23.77 -0.32
N TRP A 472 -9.00 -23.52 -0.11
CA TRP A 472 -9.46 -22.70 1.00
C TRP A 472 -9.14 -23.38 2.35
N ALA A 473 -8.56 -22.62 3.29
CA ALA A 473 -8.17 -23.11 4.61
C ALA A 473 -8.77 -22.30 5.77
N SER A 474 -9.00 -21.00 5.61
CA SER A 474 -9.66 -20.22 6.66
C SER A 474 -10.17 -18.87 6.15
N GLU A 475 -10.97 -18.20 6.95
CA GLU A 475 -11.43 -16.82 6.71
C GLU A 475 -11.34 -15.98 7.99
N ASP A 476 -11.24 -14.66 7.82
CA ASP A 476 -11.10 -13.67 8.89
C ASP A 476 -9.91 -13.89 9.83
N ILE A 477 -8.81 -14.44 9.28
CA ILE A 477 -7.52 -14.51 9.94
C ILE A 477 -6.40 -14.23 8.95
N TYR A 478 -5.56 -13.26 9.29
CA TYR A 478 -4.25 -13.03 8.71
C TYR A 478 -3.24 -13.83 9.56
N ILE A 479 -2.87 -15.02 9.10
CA ILE A 479 -1.92 -15.88 9.79
C ILE A 479 -0.51 -15.28 9.67
N ASN A 480 0.19 -15.20 10.80
CA ASN A 480 1.55 -14.67 10.86
C ASN A 480 2.64 -15.70 11.14
N GLU A 481 2.28 -16.92 11.51
CA GLU A 481 3.19 -18.06 11.60
C GLU A 481 2.46 -19.37 11.31
N ALA A 482 3.22 -20.37 10.86
CA ALA A 482 2.66 -21.66 10.48
C ALA A 482 2.03 -22.42 11.66
N PRO A 483 0.98 -23.23 11.40
CA PRO A 483 0.41 -24.11 12.40
C PRO A 483 1.43 -25.08 12.98
N ARG A 484 1.45 -25.16 14.31
CA ARG A 484 2.28 -26.10 15.08
C ARG A 484 1.39 -26.98 15.95
N LYS A 485 1.81 -28.22 16.20
CA LYS A 485 0.98 -29.25 16.85
C LYS A 485 1.01 -29.13 18.37
N LEU A 486 -0.15 -29.27 19.00
CA LEU A 486 -0.34 -29.39 20.44
C LEU A 486 -0.18 -30.84 20.90
N PRO A 487 0.08 -31.08 22.20
CA PRO A 487 0.22 -32.44 22.75
C PRO A 487 -1.03 -33.31 22.57
N ASP A 488 -2.22 -32.70 22.54
CA ASP A 488 -3.51 -33.38 22.35
C ASP A 488 -3.82 -33.71 20.87
N GLY A 489 -2.93 -33.33 19.95
CA GLY A 489 -3.03 -33.61 18.53
C GLY A 489 -3.64 -32.49 17.68
N ARG A 490 -4.26 -31.47 18.30
CA ARG A 490 -4.72 -30.27 17.59
C ARG A 490 -3.54 -29.45 17.06
N TYR A 491 -3.79 -28.57 16.12
CA TYR A 491 -2.87 -27.56 15.63
C TYR A 491 -3.29 -26.19 16.13
N ILE A 492 -2.32 -25.30 16.27
CA ILE A 492 -2.53 -23.89 16.60
C ILE A 492 -1.74 -23.03 15.62
N ALA A 493 -2.43 -22.08 14.99
CA ALA A 493 -1.83 -21.02 14.18
C ALA A 493 -2.21 -19.67 14.79
N THR A 494 -1.27 -18.75 14.85
CA THR A 494 -1.51 -17.42 15.40
C THR A 494 -1.66 -16.40 14.27
N GLY A 495 -2.48 -15.40 14.52
CA GLY A 495 -2.89 -14.44 13.53
C GLY A 495 -3.41 -13.14 14.13
N VAL A 496 -3.87 -12.28 13.23
CA VAL A 496 -4.77 -11.18 13.54
C VAL A 496 -6.00 -11.27 12.64
N ASN A 497 -7.19 -10.94 13.15
CA ASN A 497 -8.38 -10.94 12.29
C ASN A 497 -8.45 -9.69 11.40
N GLY A 498 -9.51 -9.57 10.59
CA GLY A 498 -9.74 -8.41 9.74
C GLY A 498 -9.85 -7.07 10.49
N LEU A 499 -10.14 -7.09 11.79
CA LEU A 499 -10.18 -5.91 12.68
C LEU A 499 -8.86 -5.65 13.40
N HIS A 500 -7.83 -6.45 13.11
CA HIS A 500 -6.50 -6.43 13.71
C HIS A 500 -6.46 -6.90 15.19
N ASP A 501 -7.49 -7.57 15.68
CA ASP A 501 -7.48 -8.24 16.99
C ASP A 501 -6.51 -9.43 16.97
N ALA A 502 -5.82 -9.69 18.09
CA ALA A 502 -4.94 -10.85 18.20
C ALA A 502 -5.76 -12.13 18.35
N VAL A 503 -5.55 -13.09 17.46
CA VAL A 503 -6.33 -14.33 17.39
C VAL A 503 -5.47 -15.58 17.29
N LEU A 504 -6.02 -16.69 17.75
CA LEU A 504 -5.48 -18.04 17.62
C LEU A 504 -6.49 -18.92 16.90
N ALA A 505 -6.08 -19.56 15.81
CA ALA A 505 -6.84 -20.62 15.16
C ALA A 505 -6.41 -21.97 15.77
N ILE A 506 -7.34 -22.70 16.39
CA ILE A 506 -7.08 -23.98 17.04
C ILE A 506 -7.91 -25.07 16.37
N GLY A 507 -7.28 -26.17 15.93
CA GLY A 507 -7.94 -27.25 15.18
C GLY A 507 -7.01 -27.95 14.20
N GLY A 508 -7.31 -27.92 12.90
CA GLY A 508 -6.52 -28.46 11.79
C GLY A 508 -6.44 -29.98 11.73
N VAL A 509 -7.25 -30.70 12.53
CA VAL A 509 -7.16 -32.16 12.65
C VAL A 509 -7.93 -32.85 11.53
N ASN A 510 -9.19 -32.44 11.31
CA ASN A 510 -10.09 -33.12 10.39
C ASN A 510 -9.99 -32.62 8.94
N GLY A 511 -9.42 -31.43 8.73
CA GLY A 511 -9.31 -30.80 7.42
C GLY A 511 -8.42 -29.56 7.44
N LEU A 512 -8.21 -28.97 6.26
CA LEU A 512 -7.49 -27.70 6.10
C LEU A 512 -8.29 -26.50 6.64
N ASP A 513 -9.61 -26.66 6.78
CA ASP A 513 -10.60 -25.67 7.19
C ASP A 513 -11.17 -25.87 8.61
N ASP A 514 -10.66 -26.88 9.31
CA ASP A 514 -11.12 -27.26 10.65
C ASP A 514 -10.55 -26.32 11.72
N TRP A 515 -11.01 -25.08 11.83
CA TRP A 515 -10.46 -24.12 12.79
C TRP A 515 -11.52 -23.48 13.68
N GLU A 516 -11.25 -23.43 14.98
CA GLU A 516 -11.90 -22.52 15.92
C GLU A 516 -11.03 -21.27 16.10
N ILE A 517 -11.52 -20.10 15.69
CA ILE A 517 -10.82 -18.83 15.87
C ILE A 517 -11.17 -18.24 17.25
N LYS A 518 -10.18 -18.14 18.13
CA LYS A 518 -10.31 -17.53 19.46
C LYS A 518 -9.63 -16.17 19.50
N ILE A 519 -10.35 -15.15 19.97
CA ILE A 519 -9.80 -13.82 20.21
C ILE A 519 -9.10 -13.82 21.56
N VAL A 520 -7.78 -13.60 21.55
CA VAL A 520 -6.95 -13.53 22.76
C VAL A 520 -6.83 -12.10 23.26
N ASN A 521 -6.82 -11.13 22.36
CA ASN A 521 -6.91 -9.72 22.73
C ASN A 521 -7.63 -8.91 21.66
N ALA A 522 -8.75 -8.29 22.04
CA ALA A 522 -9.43 -7.34 21.18
C ALA A 522 -8.87 -5.93 21.41
N ARG A 523 -8.49 -5.24 20.32
CA ARG A 523 -7.79 -3.94 20.40
C ARG A 523 -8.65 -2.83 21.01
N LYS A 524 -9.97 -2.99 20.98
CA LYS A 524 -10.95 -2.04 21.51
C LYS A 524 -11.00 -2.00 23.04
N ASP A 525 -10.44 -2.99 23.72
CA ASP A 525 -10.63 -3.19 25.17
C ASP A 525 -9.48 -2.63 26.04
N GLY A 526 -8.50 -1.94 25.44
CA GLY A 526 -7.54 -1.10 26.14
C GLY A 526 -6.10 -1.26 25.67
N LEU A 527 -5.53 -2.46 25.79
CA LEU A 527 -4.22 -2.79 25.23
C LEU A 527 -4.34 -3.00 23.71
N LYS A 528 -3.33 -2.60 22.95
CA LYS A 528 -3.31 -2.76 21.49
C LYS A 528 -2.37 -3.91 21.11
N LEU A 529 -2.62 -5.07 21.71
CA LEU A 529 -1.78 -6.24 21.51
C LEU A 529 -2.00 -6.83 20.12
N THR A 530 -0.95 -7.36 19.51
CA THR A 530 -1.00 -7.89 18.14
C THR A 530 0.16 -8.85 17.89
N GLU A 531 0.16 -9.44 16.69
CA GLU A 531 1.19 -10.35 16.17
C GLU A 531 1.60 -11.46 17.15
N PRO A 532 0.63 -12.28 17.59
CA PRO A 532 0.91 -13.36 18.54
C PRO A 532 1.92 -14.37 17.98
N THR A 533 2.80 -14.88 18.85
CA THR A 533 3.61 -16.09 18.62
C THR A 533 3.59 -16.92 19.89
N TRP A 534 3.81 -18.23 19.83
CA TRP A 534 3.59 -19.10 21.00
C TRP A 534 4.63 -20.20 21.21
N HIS A 535 4.71 -20.71 22.43
CA HIS A 535 5.48 -21.90 22.79
C HIS A 535 4.78 -22.67 23.91
N LEU A 536 5.20 -23.92 24.14
CA LEU A 536 4.84 -24.67 25.34
C LEU A 536 5.94 -24.48 26.38
N ASN A 537 5.56 -24.38 27.66
CA ASN A 537 6.50 -24.55 28.77
C ASN A 537 6.69 -26.04 29.11
N LYS A 538 7.51 -26.34 30.12
CA LYS A 538 7.79 -27.71 30.58
C LYS A 538 6.56 -28.43 31.12
N GLU A 539 5.57 -27.70 31.63
CA GLU A 539 4.28 -28.21 32.10
C GLU A 539 3.29 -28.49 30.95
N GLY A 540 3.61 -28.09 29.72
CA GLY A 540 2.73 -28.25 28.56
C GLY A 540 1.65 -27.16 28.43
N HIS A 541 1.75 -26.07 29.19
CA HIS A 541 0.89 -24.92 29.06
C HIS A 541 1.30 -24.08 27.85
N ILE A 542 0.31 -23.52 27.15
CA ILE A 542 0.52 -22.63 26.00
C ILE A 542 0.86 -21.24 26.53
N LYS A 543 2.00 -20.70 26.12
CA LYS A 543 2.43 -19.33 26.38
C LYS A 543 2.40 -18.56 25.07
N VAL A 544 1.57 -17.53 24.98
CA VAL A 544 1.45 -16.68 23.79
C VAL A 544 2.07 -15.33 24.07
N LEU A 545 3.13 -14.99 23.33
CA LEU A 545 3.78 -13.69 23.36
C LEU A 545 3.09 -12.74 22.39
N LEU A 546 2.89 -11.50 22.82
CA LEU A 546 2.15 -10.46 22.13
C LEU A 546 2.93 -9.15 22.16
N ARG A 547 3.16 -8.54 20.98
CA ARG A 547 3.70 -7.18 20.91
C ARG A 547 2.61 -6.16 21.23
N ASP A 548 2.98 -4.95 21.63
CA ASP A 548 2.06 -3.86 21.93
C ASP A 548 2.24 -2.63 21.03
N ASP A 549 1.28 -2.43 20.14
CA ASP A 549 1.20 -1.21 19.32
C ASP A 549 0.78 0.03 20.15
N GLY A 550 0.37 -0.16 21.40
CA GLY A 550 -0.06 0.87 22.35
C GLY A 550 1.10 1.61 23.01
N GLY A 551 2.34 1.10 22.88
CA GLY A 551 3.55 1.78 23.33
C GLY A 551 3.90 1.56 24.79
N SER A 552 3.39 0.51 25.44
CA SER A 552 3.80 0.11 26.80
C SER A 552 5.28 -0.29 26.89
N ARG A 553 5.88 -0.70 25.77
CA ARG A 553 7.27 -1.18 25.65
C ARG A 553 7.55 -2.51 26.34
N TYR A 554 6.52 -3.15 26.87
CA TYR A 554 6.59 -4.51 27.37
C TYR A 554 6.20 -5.48 26.28
N LEU A 555 6.92 -6.59 26.18
CA LEU A 555 6.39 -7.77 25.53
C LEU A 555 5.39 -8.42 26.49
N TRP A 556 4.17 -8.69 26.02
CA TRP A 556 3.09 -9.25 26.83
C TRP A 556 2.98 -10.75 26.64
N MET A 557 2.40 -11.43 27.62
CA MET A 557 2.14 -12.86 27.60
C MET A 557 0.72 -13.17 28.05
N VAL A 558 0.06 -14.10 27.40
CA VAL A 558 -1.11 -14.81 27.95
C VAL A 558 -0.78 -16.29 28.09
N GLU A 559 -1.44 -16.97 29.02
CA GLU A 559 -1.28 -18.40 29.26
C GLU A 559 -2.60 -19.13 29.03
N SER A 560 -2.52 -20.33 28.46
CA SER A 560 -3.59 -21.33 28.54
C SER A 560 -3.06 -22.61 29.18
N ILE A 561 -3.79 -23.10 30.19
CA ILE A 561 -3.51 -24.34 30.92
C ILE A 561 -4.42 -25.50 30.47
N ASP A 562 -5.35 -25.23 29.56
CA ASP A 562 -6.38 -26.14 29.07
C ASP A 562 -6.30 -26.32 27.54
N ASN A 563 -5.05 -26.35 27.01
CA ASN A 563 -4.76 -26.57 25.59
C ASN A 563 -5.44 -25.57 24.64
N GLY A 564 -5.58 -24.32 25.09
CA GLY A 564 -6.06 -23.20 24.29
C GLY A 564 -7.57 -23.00 24.35
N ASP A 565 -8.30 -23.73 25.20
CA ASP A 565 -9.74 -23.55 25.35
C ASP A 565 -10.05 -22.20 26.03
N THR A 566 -9.26 -21.82 27.04
CA THR A 566 -9.30 -20.52 27.71
C THR A 566 -7.92 -19.89 27.85
N PHE A 567 -7.87 -18.56 27.99
CA PHE A 567 -6.63 -17.79 28.16
C PHE A 567 -6.72 -16.86 29.37
N SER A 568 -5.59 -16.68 30.06
CA SER A 568 -5.44 -15.70 31.13
C SER A 568 -5.50 -14.26 30.62
N ASP A 569 -5.66 -13.31 31.54
CA ASP A 569 -5.41 -11.90 31.22
C ASP A 569 -3.93 -11.69 30.80
N PRO A 570 -3.64 -10.73 29.90
CA PRO A 570 -2.27 -10.42 29.51
C PRO A 570 -1.45 -9.89 30.68
N VAL A 571 -0.24 -10.44 30.86
CA VAL A 571 0.76 -9.98 31.83
C VAL A 571 2.04 -9.55 31.12
N PRO A 572 2.74 -8.50 31.58
CA PRO A 572 4.01 -8.09 30.98
C PRO A 572 5.11 -9.11 31.31
N THR A 573 5.97 -9.40 30.33
CA THR A 573 7.18 -10.21 30.52
C THR A 573 8.37 -9.35 30.97
N ASN A 574 9.48 -9.99 31.29
CA ASN A 574 10.74 -9.33 31.60
C ASN A 574 11.55 -8.90 30.36
N PHE A 575 11.02 -9.10 29.15
CA PHE A 575 11.68 -8.79 27.88
C PHE A 575 11.11 -7.52 27.21
N PRO A 576 11.96 -6.65 26.61
CA PRO A 576 11.50 -5.43 25.95
C PRO A 576 10.74 -5.70 24.64
N ASP A 577 9.75 -4.87 24.32
CA ASP A 577 9.10 -4.84 23.01
C ASP A 577 9.61 -3.68 22.15
N GLY A 578 10.35 -4.03 21.09
CA GLY A 578 10.86 -3.11 20.08
C GLY A 578 9.85 -2.72 18.99
N GLN A 579 8.58 -3.09 19.15
CA GLN A 579 7.50 -2.95 18.15
C GLN A 579 7.93 -3.52 16.80
N SER A 580 8.41 -4.75 16.84
CA SER A 580 8.87 -5.52 15.68
C SER A 580 8.28 -6.93 15.76
N LYS A 581 8.24 -7.63 14.62
CA LYS A 581 7.88 -9.04 14.60
C LYS A 581 8.88 -9.82 15.45
N LEU A 582 8.35 -10.76 16.21
CA LEU A 582 9.07 -11.67 17.08
C LEU A 582 8.65 -13.11 16.74
N PHE A 583 9.42 -14.06 17.24
CA PHE A 583 9.08 -15.47 17.06
C PHE A 583 9.59 -16.31 18.24
N THR A 584 8.80 -17.28 18.67
CA THR A 584 9.20 -18.19 19.74
C THR A 584 8.90 -19.65 19.43
N ILE A 585 9.75 -20.55 19.92
CA ILE A 585 9.60 -22.00 19.81
C ILE A 585 9.94 -22.67 21.14
N GLN A 586 9.27 -23.79 21.40
CA GLN A 586 9.77 -24.73 22.40
C GLN A 586 10.95 -25.50 21.81
N LEU A 587 12.02 -25.60 22.56
CA LEU A 587 13.21 -26.41 22.26
C LEU A 587 13.03 -27.84 22.78
N LYS A 588 13.84 -28.78 22.29
CA LYS A 588 13.79 -30.19 22.69
C LYS A 588 14.04 -30.44 24.19
N ASP A 589 14.71 -29.52 24.88
CA ASP A 589 14.94 -29.58 26.34
C ASP A 589 13.72 -29.13 27.16
N GLY A 590 12.64 -28.70 26.48
CA GLY A 590 11.41 -28.18 27.08
C GLY A 590 11.44 -26.69 27.39
N GLY A 591 12.59 -26.02 27.24
CA GLY A 591 12.71 -24.57 27.36
C GLY A 591 12.17 -23.84 26.13
N ALA A 592 12.10 -22.51 26.21
CA ALA A 592 11.62 -21.65 25.15
C ALA A 592 12.73 -20.75 24.60
N LEU A 593 12.81 -20.66 23.27
CA LEU A 593 13.66 -19.70 22.57
C LEU A 593 12.82 -18.56 22.03
N LEU A 594 13.21 -17.33 22.30
CA LEU A 594 12.65 -16.10 21.73
C LEU A 594 13.67 -15.45 20.79
N VAL A 595 13.25 -15.15 19.56
CA VAL A 595 14.00 -14.31 18.62
C VAL A 595 13.30 -12.97 18.49
N ASN A 596 13.96 -11.89 18.90
CA ASN A 596 13.38 -10.55 18.93
C ASN A 596 14.45 -9.45 18.83
N ASN A 597 14.04 -8.25 18.40
CA ASN A 597 14.81 -7.02 18.55
C ASN A 597 14.69 -6.54 20.01
N GLY A 598 15.71 -6.82 20.82
CA GLY A 598 15.75 -6.50 22.25
C GLY A 598 15.93 -5.03 22.61
N THR A 599 15.09 -4.12 22.12
CA THR A 599 15.20 -2.68 22.38
C THR A 599 13.87 -2.08 22.82
N LEU A 600 13.89 -1.01 23.61
CA LEU A 600 12.68 -0.23 23.93
C LEU A 600 12.39 0.86 22.88
N LEU A 601 13.29 1.08 21.93
CA LEU A 601 13.20 2.15 20.94
C LEU A 601 12.63 1.63 19.61
N PRO A 602 11.46 2.12 19.18
CA PRO A 602 10.88 1.72 17.89
C PRO A 602 11.85 1.94 16.74
N LEU A 603 11.83 1.02 15.78
CA LEU A 603 12.62 1.06 14.54
C LEU A 603 14.16 1.00 14.74
N LYS A 604 14.68 0.90 15.97
CA LYS A 604 16.10 0.56 16.21
C LYS A 604 16.32 -0.96 16.08
N ARG A 605 16.24 -1.47 14.87
CA ARG A 605 16.22 -2.92 14.59
C ARG A 605 17.58 -3.52 14.22
N LYS A 606 18.67 -2.76 14.42
CA LYS A 606 20.06 -3.21 14.13
C LYS A 606 20.54 -4.32 15.06
N LEU A 607 19.90 -4.52 16.22
CA LEU A 607 20.15 -5.66 17.09
C LEU A 607 19.04 -6.71 16.91
N LEU A 608 19.43 -7.95 16.60
CA LEU A 608 18.57 -9.13 16.72
C LEU A 608 19.17 -10.06 17.78
N THR A 609 18.35 -10.46 18.74
CA THR A 609 18.78 -11.29 19.86
C THR A 609 18.09 -12.64 19.82
N VAL A 610 18.74 -13.61 20.47
CA VAL A 610 18.13 -14.88 20.88
C VAL A 610 18.13 -14.90 22.40
N ALA A 611 16.97 -15.17 22.99
CA ALA A 611 16.79 -15.23 24.43
C ALA A 611 16.19 -16.58 24.82
N TYR A 612 16.77 -17.24 25.81
CA TYR A 612 16.34 -18.53 26.33
C TYR A 612 15.63 -18.37 27.67
N SER A 613 14.54 -19.10 27.81
CA SER A 613 13.73 -19.23 29.02
C SER A 613 13.62 -20.70 29.41
N GLU A 614 14.01 -21.04 30.63
CA GLU A 614 13.93 -22.42 31.12
C GLU A 614 12.48 -22.81 31.50
N ASP A 615 11.72 -21.85 32.05
CA ASP A 615 10.35 -22.03 32.55
C ASP A 615 9.28 -21.61 31.53
N GLY A 616 9.69 -21.02 30.42
CA GLY A 616 8.82 -20.46 29.40
C GLY A 616 8.21 -19.10 29.75
N ASN A 617 8.54 -18.49 30.89
CA ASN A 617 8.01 -17.18 31.29
C ASN A 617 9.09 -16.08 31.25
N GLU A 618 10.26 -16.36 31.83
CA GLU A 618 11.33 -15.38 31.99
C GLU A 618 12.50 -15.65 31.04
N PHE A 619 12.88 -14.65 30.24
CA PHE A 619 13.91 -14.76 29.20
C PHE A 619 15.28 -14.27 29.68
N ASN A 620 15.85 -14.95 30.67
CA ASN A 620 17.02 -14.47 31.41
C ASN A 620 18.37 -14.69 30.71
N SER A 621 18.46 -15.58 29.72
CA SER A 621 19.71 -15.87 29.00
C SER A 621 19.68 -15.31 27.59
N ILE A 622 20.37 -14.19 27.37
CA ILE A 622 20.31 -13.42 26.11
C ILE A 622 21.67 -13.44 25.41
N LYS A 623 21.67 -13.73 24.11
CA LYS A 623 22.82 -13.60 23.21
C LYS A 623 22.47 -12.79 21.96
N THR A 624 23.48 -12.18 21.36
CA THR A 624 23.34 -11.42 20.11
C THR A 624 23.43 -12.36 18.92
N LEU A 625 22.37 -12.39 18.11
CA LEU A 625 22.34 -13.11 16.84
C LEU A 625 22.87 -12.24 15.70
N CYS A 626 22.34 -11.03 15.56
CA CYS A 626 22.77 -10.06 14.55
C CYS A 626 23.01 -8.69 15.19
N TYR A 627 24.10 -8.05 14.76
CA TYR A 627 24.38 -6.66 15.06
C TYR A 627 25.36 -6.13 14.02
N ASP A 628 24.97 -5.06 13.35
CA ASP A 628 25.83 -4.31 12.45
C ASP A 628 25.35 -2.86 12.42
N GLU A 629 26.20 -1.94 12.88
CA GLU A 629 25.91 -0.52 12.94
C GLU A 629 25.83 0.13 11.54
N HIS A 630 26.48 -0.48 10.54
CA HIS A 630 26.55 0.02 9.17
C HIS A 630 25.44 -0.52 8.26
N THR A 631 24.62 -1.47 8.76
CA THR A 631 23.43 -1.92 8.04
C THR A 631 22.52 -0.73 7.79
N THR A 632 22.26 -0.44 6.51
CA THR A 632 21.48 0.70 6.04
C THR A 632 20.60 0.30 4.88
N GLN A 633 19.35 0.79 4.88
CA GLN A 633 18.42 0.56 3.77
C GLN A 633 18.98 1.06 2.44
N LYS A 634 18.84 0.25 1.39
CA LYS A 634 19.23 0.59 0.01
C LYS A 634 18.04 1.09 -0.80
N TYR A 635 16.84 0.64 -0.44
CA TYR A 635 15.61 0.84 -1.20
C TYR A 635 14.52 1.44 -0.30
N LYS A 636 13.72 2.34 -0.87
CA LYS A 636 12.61 2.98 -0.14
C LYS A 636 11.50 1.96 0.16
N GLY A 637 10.70 2.25 1.18
CA GLY A 637 9.49 1.49 1.51
C GLY A 637 8.90 1.89 2.86
N MET A 638 7.58 1.83 2.97
CA MET A 638 6.86 2.15 4.20
C MET A 638 7.29 1.20 5.32
N HIS A 639 7.56 1.75 6.51
CA HIS A 639 7.99 0.98 7.69
C HIS A 639 9.28 0.16 7.52
N LYS A 640 10.06 0.39 6.46
CA LYS A 640 11.44 -0.10 6.41
C LYS A 640 12.24 0.59 7.51
N ALA A 641 13.11 -0.19 8.13
CA ALA A 641 13.99 0.26 9.20
C ALA A 641 15.34 -0.43 9.02
N ASP A 642 16.41 0.25 9.41
CA ASP A 642 17.73 -0.36 9.35
C ASP A 642 17.81 -1.54 10.32
N GLY A 643 18.32 -2.67 9.85
CA GLY A 643 18.62 -3.84 10.66
C GLY A 643 17.86 -5.09 10.26
N PHE A 644 17.42 -5.87 11.24
CA PHE A 644 16.98 -7.25 11.08
C PHE A 644 15.54 -7.44 11.58
N GLN A 645 14.67 -8.03 10.77
CA GLN A 645 13.21 -8.03 10.98
C GLN A 645 12.56 -9.36 10.52
N TYR A 646 11.32 -9.63 10.96
CA TYR A 646 10.55 -10.84 10.62
C TYR A 646 11.31 -12.15 10.89
N PRO A 647 11.86 -12.34 12.11
CA PRO A 647 12.51 -13.60 12.43
C PRO A 647 11.49 -14.76 12.41
N ASN A 648 11.94 -15.93 11.99
CA ASN A 648 11.27 -17.21 12.19
C ASN A 648 12.35 -18.27 12.40
N ALA A 649 12.06 -19.32 13.18
CA ALA A 649 13.08 -20.28 13.59
C ALA A 649 12.58 -21.72 13.67
N ILE A 650 13.51 -22.66 13.51
CA ILE A 650 13.29 -24.09 13.78
C ILE A 650 14.49 -24.69 14.49
N GLU A 651 14.25 -25.70 15.32
CA GLU A 651 15.30 -26.57 15.85
C GLU A 651 15.39 -27.86 15.03
N VAL A 652 16.58 -28.17 14.53
CA VAL A 652 16.87 -29.40 13.78
C VAL A 652 18.19 -29.96 14.28
N ASP A 653 18.17 -31.21 14.74
CA ASP A 653 19.38 -31.99 15.08
C ASP A 653 20.36 -31.26 16.02
N GLY A 654 19.83 -30.53 17.02
CA GLY A 654 20.61 -29.80 18.03
C GLY A 654 21.08 -28.40 17.59
N LYS A 655 20.73 -28.00 16.37
CA LYS A 655 20.98 -26.67 15.81
C LYS A 655 19.70 -25.87 15.68
N VAL A 656 19.80 -24.57 15.87
CA VAL A 656 18.72 -23.64 15.54
C VAL A 656 19.03 -22.99 14.20
N PHE A 657 18.03 -22.93 13.34
CA PHE A 657 18.04 -22.16 12.10
C PHE A 657 17.07 -20.99 12.26
N VAL A 658 17.54 -19.77 12.04
CA VAL A 658 16.75 -18.54 12.10
C VAL A 658 16.77 -17.87 10.74
N ILE A 659 15.61 -17.77 10.10
CA ILE A 659 15.43 -16.95 8.90
C ILE A 659 14.96 -15.56 9.30
N TYR A 660 15.45 -14.51 8.63
CA TYR A 660 15.03 -13.14 8.85
C TYR A 660 15.26 -12.29 7.60
N SER A 661 14.65 -11.10 7.59
CA SER A 661 14.90 -10.07 6.60
C SER A 661 15.91 -9.04 7.09
N VAL A 662 16.77 -8.56 6.20
CA VAL A 662 17.68 -7.42 6.44
C VAL A 662 17.09 -6.20 5.74
N ASN A 663 16.78 -5.14 6.49
CA ASN A 663 16.14 -3.89 6.03
C ASN A 663 14.75 -4.07 5.37
N LYS A 664 14.15 -5.24 5.50
CA LYS A 664 13.08 -5.75 4.62
C LYS A 664 13.47 -5.74 3.13
N GLU A 665 14.72 -6.05 2.80
CA GLU A 665 15.29 -6.05 1.46
C GLU A 665 15.90 -7.40 1.13
N GLU A 666 16.83 -7.85 1.95
CA GLU A 666 17.52 -9.13 1.78
C GLU A 666 16.87 -10.19 2.68
N ILE A 667 16.99 -11.47 2.30
CA ILE A 667 16.59 -12.61 3.14
C ILE A 667 17.82 -13.43 3.47
N GLU A 668 18.03 -13.67 4.77
CA GLU A 668 19.16 -14.46 5.27
C GLU A 668 18.67 -15.57 6.22
N VAL A 669 19.42 -16.67 6.26
CA VAL A 669 19.30 -17.72 7.26
C VAL A 669 20.59 -17.76 8.06
N LYS A 670 20.45 -17.76 9.39
CA LYS A 670 21.54 -18.07 10.33
C LYS A 670 21.31 -19.41 10.98
N SER A 671 22.40 -20.14 11.22
CA SER A 671 22.36 -21.34 12.05
C SER A 671 23.44 -21.35 13.12
N PHE A 672 23.12 -21.92 14.27
CA PHE A 672 24.02 -22.03 15.42
C PHE A 672 23.69 -23.26 16.27
N ASP A 673 24.67 -23.75 17.03
CA ASP A 673 24.51 -24.83 17.99
C ASP A 673 23.87 -24.30 19.29
N LEU A 674 22.98 -25.09 19.89
CA LEU A 674 22.30 -24.72 21.14
C LEU A 674 23.20 -24.75 22.39
N SER A 675 24.33 -25.47 22.33
CA SER A 675 25.25 -25.73 23.45
C SER A 675 25.97 -24.51 24.01
#